data_AF-A0A917SCH1-F1
#
_entry.id   AF-A0A917SCH1-F1
#
_cell.length_a   1.000
_cell.length_b   1.000
_cell.length_c   1.000
_cell.angle_alpha   90.00
_cell.angle_beta   90.00
_cell.angle_gamma   90.00
#
_symmetry.space_group_name_H-M   'P 1'
#
loop_
_entity.id
_entity.type
_entity.pdbx_description
1 polymer ?
#
loop_
_entity_poly.entity_id
_entity_poly.type
_entity_poly.pdbx_seq_one_letter_code
_entity_poly.pdbx_strand_id
1 'polypeptide(L)'
;MQHRTPSPGRPPHPDAQPGTDRRRWLNLGVLAHVDAGKTSLTEALLLAGGAVRQLGSVDAGTTRTDTLDLERRRGITIRTAVASFAVGDVTINLIDTPGHPDFIAEVDRSLAVLDGAILVLSAVEGVQAQTIVLYRALRRLGIPIVFFINKIDRSGADPDRVISAITRRLTPTAIALESVRDAGSAAATVIPYDLTDDAAAEALTVQLADQDEAVLQAWIDQGATISETGLWKTLGGLARGGLVQPLIMGSAITGAGVDRLIRTVTALLPPPWADRDRPLRAQVFKIERSGAGDRVCFVRIREGTVSVRDQIFAAGTEAGKITAIEVCEPAGFVPRDHAVAGQVVRLHGVRARLGDHLGSEPGSTTAGEGLHFPPPALETTIAARDPRQQVALHQALTEIADYDPLIRLRPAADPGDLRITIYGEVQHQVIADTLALDHDIDVTFRSTKIICVERPVGPGAAVRRIGDPEHFFGSTLGAKIEPNTPGAGVDLVIAVPRLSIPLHVYSTIDGFRAALSDYLHDPLAAGPHGWQVVDIRITITESDYNPPGPTPADVRHTLGIVVSEAIRRAGTVVCKPIDRFRLETSTTTLAGALGLLGRHRAVPDTPRLEADLAVVTGTIPSAELDHLRRALSSATHGEGLFESQLDHYAP
;
A
#
# COMPACT_ATOMS: atom_id res chain seq x y z
N MET A 1 15.33 -76.16 -27.99
CA MET A 1 16.68 -75.55 -28.07
C MET A 1 16.56 -74.20 -28.77
N GLN A 2 17.41 -73.26 -28.34
CA GLN A 2 17.66 -71.90 -28.85
C GLN A 2 17.07 -70.74 -28.04
N HIS A 3 18.02 -70.11 -27.36
CA HIS A 3 18.00 -68.87 -26.60
C HIS A 3 17.47 -67.68 -27.41
N ARG A 4 16.68 -66.81 -26.76
CA ARG A 4 16.54 -65.40 -27.15
C ARG A 4 17.17 -64.53 -26.06
N THR A 5 18.23 -63.84 -26.45
CA THR A 5 18.91 -62.76 -25.72
C THR A 5 17.99 -61.54 -25.59
N PRO A 6 17.95 -60.85 -24.42
CA PRO A 6 17.28 -59.57 -24.28
C PRO A 6 18.16 -58.42 -24.79
N SER A 7 17.55 -57.46 -25.48
CA SER A 7 18.18 -56.21 -25.95
C SER A 7 18.80 -55.39 -24.81
N PRO A 8 19.93 -54.69 -25.04
CA PRO A 8 20.56 -53.85 -24.04
C PRO A 8 19.70 -52.62 -23.74
N GLY A 9 19.46 -52.40 -22.44
CA GLY A 9 18.72 -51.26 -21.93
C GLY A 9 19.37 -49.93 -22.30
N ARG A 10 18.52 -48.97 -22.60
CA ARG A 10 18.83 -47.54 -22.75
C ARG A 10 19.55 -47.06 -21.48
N PRO A 11 20.67 -46.32 -21.57
CA PRO A 11 21.39 -45.88 -20.38
C PRO A 11 20.50 -44.95 -19.54
N PRO A 12 20.59 -45.01 -18.21
CA PRO A 12 19.88 -44.09 -17.32
C PRO A 12 20.30 -42.65 -17.63
N HIS A 13 19.30 -41.76 -17.67
CA HIS A 13 19.53 -40.32 -17.69
C HIS A 13 20.53 -39.97 -16.57
N PRO A 14 21.59 -39.21 -16.86
CA PRO A 14 22.56 -38.86 -15.83
C PRO A 14 21.87 -37.99 -14.79
N ASP A 15 22.08 -38.37 -13.53
CA ASP A 15 21.71 -37.62 -12.34
C ASP A 15 21.94 -36.12 -12.54
N ALA A 16 20.89 -35.35 -12.29
CA ALA A 16 20.99 -33.90 -12.18
C ALA A 16 21.96 -33.57 -11.04
N GLN A 17 23.16 -33.14 -11.40
CA GLN A 17 24.02 -32.37 -10.49
C GLN A 17 23.19 -31.21 -9.90
N PRO A 18 23.42 -30.80 -8.64
CA PRO A 18 22.78 -29.60 -8.07
C PRO A 18 23.37 -28.35 -8.75
N GLY A 19 22.91 -28.10 -9.97
CA GLY A 19 23.30 -26.99 -10.84
C GLY A 19 22.17 -25.97 -10.90
N THR A 20 22.30 -24.92 -10.10
CA THR A 20 21.90 -23.54 -10.43
C THR A 20 20.64 -23.36 -11.30
N ASP A 21 19.46 -23.45 -10.69
CA ASP A 21 18.24 -22.87 -11.29
C ASP A 21 18.41 -21.34 -11.35
N ARG A 22 18.96 -20.84 -12.46
CA ARG A 22 19.23 -19.41 -12.74
C ARG A 22 17.98 -18.63 -13.16
N ARG A 23 16.78 -19.13 -12.83
CA ARG A 23 15.52 -18.44 -13.11
C ARG A 23 15.48 -17.07 -12.46
N ARG A 24 15.14 -16.06 -13.25
CA ARG A 24 14.83 -14.71 -12.80
C ARG A 24 13.33 -14.59 -12.58
N TRP A 25 12.94 -13.75 -11.64
CA TRP A 25 11.54 -13.53 -11.31
C TRP A 25 11.19 -12.06 -11.52
N LEU A 26 10.05 -11.81 -12.16
CA LEU A 26 9.54 -10.48 -12.45
C LEU A 26 8.11 -10.38 -11.91
N ASN A 27 7.92 -9.60 -10.85
CA ASN A 27 6.61 -9.35 -10.26
C ASN A 27 6.05 -8.07 -10.88
N LEU A 28 5.02 -8.23 -11.71
CA LEU A 28 4.53 -7.21 -12.63
C LEU A 28 3.08 -6.85 -12.31
N GLY A 29 2.80 -5.57 -12.11
CA GLY A 29 1.44 -5.07 -11.97
C GLY A 29 0.90 -4.57 -13.32
N VAL A 30 -0.39 -4.75 -13.57
CA VAL A 30 -1.09 -4.10 -14.69
C VAL A 30 -2.04 -3.05 -14.12
N LEU A 31 -1.82 -1.79 -14.49
CA LEU A 31 -2.58 -0.63 -14.01
C LEU A 31 -3.25 0.06 -15.17
N ALA A 32 -4.49 0.52 -14.98
CA ALA A 32 -5.22 1.24 -16.01
C ALA A 32 -6.28 2.15 -15.41
N HIS A 33 -6.68 3.18 -16.16
CA HIS A 33 -7.96 3.83 -15.89
C HIS A 33 -9.13 2.94 -16.31
N VAL A 34 -10.33 3.26 -15.82
CA VAL A 34 -11.56 2.54 -16.16
C VAL A 34 -11.70 2.39 -17.68
N ASP A 35 -12.06 1.19 -18.14
CA ASP A 35 -12.23 0.83 -19.55
C ASP A 35 -10.98 0.90 -20.44
N ALA A 36 -9.77 1.21 -19.96
CA ALA A 36 -8.59 1.19 -20.84
C ALA A 36 -8.19 -0.24 -21.29
N GLY A 37 -8.75 -1.27 -20.64
CA GLY A 37 -8.58 -2.68 -21.00
C GLY A 37 -7.56 -3.44 -20.14
N LYS A 38 -7.45 -3.12 -18.84
CA LYS A 38 -6.61 -3.86 -17.87
C LYS A 38 -6.87 -5.36 -17.93
N THR A 39 -8.11 -5.77 -17.67
CA THR A 39 -8.53 -7.18 -17.62
C THR A 39 -8.27 -7.89 -18.94
N SER A 40 -8.62 -7.26 -20.07
CA SER A 40 -8.35 -7.82 -21.40
C SER A 40 -6.86 -8.03 -21.64
N LEU A 41 -6.00 -7.08 -21.23
CA LEU A 41 -4.56 -7.22 -21.37
C LEU A 41 -4.00 -8.30 -20.46
N THR A 42 -4.44 -8.38 -19.21
CA THR A 42 -4.01 -9.42 -18.27
C THR A 42 -4.33 -10.81 -18.82
N GLU A 43 -5.53 -11.03 -19.35
CA GLU A 43 -5.90 -12.29 -20.00
C GLU A 43 -5.06 -12.57 -21.25
N ALA A 44 -4.80 -11.56 -22.08
CA ALA A 44 -3.97 -11.71 -23.27
C ALA A 44 -2.52 -12.10 -22.92
N LEU A 45 -1.95 -11.51 -21.85
CA LEU A 45 -0.64 -11.87 -21.32
C LEU A 45 -0.61 -13.32 -20.82
N LEU A 46 -1.65 -13.75 -20.11
CA LEU A 46 -1.75 -15.12 -19.60
C LEU A 46 -1.92 -16.15 -20.72
N LEU A 47 -2.67 -15.83 -21.78
CA LEU A 47 -2.79 -16.67 -22.97
C LEU A 47 -1.45 -16.76 -23.71
N ALA A 48 -0.84 -15.63 -24.01
CA ALA A 48 0.43 -15.57 -24.76
C ALA A 48 1.57 -16.25 -23.98
N GLY A 49 1.56 -16.14 -22.65
CA GLY A 49 2.46 -16.86 -21.75
C GLY A 49 2.17 -18.36 -21.61
N GLY A 50 1.08 -18.88 -22.20
CA GLY A 50 0.68 -20.29 -22.12
C GLY A 50 0.11 -20.73 -20.77
N ALA A 51 -0.16 -19.80 -19.85
CA ALA A 51 -0.79 -20.10 -18.56
C ALA A 51 -2.30 -20.39 -18.69
N VAL A 52 -2.93 -19.90 -19.76
CA VAL A 52 -4.32 -20.20 -20.10
C VAL A 52 -4.39 -20.72 -21.54
N ARG A 53 -5.30 -21.67 -21.80
CA ARG A 53 -5.43 -22.32 -23.11
C ARG A 53 -6.32 -21.54 -24.10
N GLN A 54 -7.15 -20.61 -23.61
CA GLN A 54 -8.10 -19.81 -24.38
C GLN A 54 -8.31 -18.44 -23.71
N LEU A 55 -8.51 -17.39 -24.49
CA LEU A 55 -8.85 -16.05 -23.98
C LEU A 55 -10.22 -16.08 -23.28
N GLY A 56 -10.29 -15.62 -22.03
CA GLY A 56 -11.55 -15.28 -21.39
C GLY A 56 -12.15 -14.00 -22.00
N SER A 57 -13.47 -13.91 -22.03
CA SER A 57 -14.20 -12.70 -22.43
C SER A 57 -14.76 -11.99 -21.20
N VAL A 58 -14.56 -10.67 -21.14
CA VAL A 58 -15.12 -9.79 -20.10
C VAL A 58 -16.64 -9.78 -20.21
N ASP A 59 -17.18 -9.60 -21.42
CA ASP A 59 -18.62 -9.56 -21.68
C ASP A 59 -19.32 -10.90 -21.34
N ALA A 60 -18.59 -12.02 -21.46
CA ALA A 60 -19.10 -13.35 -21.13
C ALA A 60 -18.77 -13.82 -19.70
N GLY A 61 -18.02 -13.02 -18.92
CA GLY A 61 -17.64 -13.35 -17.53
C GLY A 61 -16.76 -14.59 -17.37
N THR A 62 -15.90 -14.89 -18.36
CA THR A 62 -15.09 -16.12 -18.40
C THR A 62 -13.60 -15.90 -18.09
N THR A 63 -13.24 -14.68 -17.64
CA THR A 63 -11.86 -14.27 -17.29
C THR A 63 -11.39 -14.92 -15.99
N ARG A 64 -10.12 -15.33 -15.91
CA ARG A 64 -9.53 -15.93 -14.69
C ARG A 64 -9.17 -14.89 -13.63
N THR A 65 -9.05 -13.63 -14.01
CA THR A 65 -8.71 -12.52 -13.11
C THR A 65 -9.90 -12.03 -12.28
N ASP A 66 -11.14 -12.26 -12.73
CA ASP A 66 -12.34 -11.79 -12.05
C ASP A 66 -12.96 -12.92 -11.20
N THR A 67 -12.26 -13.28 -10.13
CA THR A 67 -12.64 -14.41 -9.26
C THR A 67 -13.95 -14.20 -8.48
N LEU A 68 -14.47 -12.98 -8.39
CA LEU A 68 -15.73 -12.69 -7.69
C LEU A 68 -16.78 -12.06 -8.63
N ASP A 69 -18.02 -12.58 -8.59
CA ASP A 69 -19.21 -12.04 -9.30
C ASP A 69 -19.44 -10.53 -9.05
N LEU A 70 -18.90 -10.02 -7.95
CA LEU A 70 -19.00 -8.64 -7.51
C LEU A 70 -17.96 -7.70 -8.18
N GLU A 71 -16.73 -8.17 -8.39
CA GLU A 71 -15.69 -7.44 -9.14
C GLU A 71 -16.20 -7.13 -10.55
N ARG A 72 -16.89 -8.11 -11.16
CA ARG A 72 -17.55 -7.99 -12.47
C ARG A 72 -18.72 -7.01 -12.50
N ARG A 73 -19.54 -6.95 -11.43
CA ARG A 73 -20.71 -6.05 -11.37
C ARG A 73 -20.33 -4.58 -11.17
N ARG A 74 -19.15 -4.30 -10.63
CA ARG A 74 -18.76 -2.95 -10.19
C ARG A 74 -17.50 -2.40 -10.84
N GLY A 75 -16.76 -3.20 -11.61
CA GLY A 75 -15.53 -2.77 -12.29
C GLY A 75 -14.37 -2.44 -11.33
N ILE A 76 -14.38 -3.03 -10.13
CA ILE A 76 -13.33 -2.85 -9.11
C ILE A 76 -12.68 -4.21 -8.81
N THR A 77 -11.35 -4.25 -8.72
CA THR A 77 -10.62 -5.43 -8.22
C THR A 77 -10.62 -5.36 -6.70
N ILE A 78 -11.11 -6.41 -6.03
CA ILE A 78 -11.27 -6.49 -4.57
C ILE A 78 -10.26 -7.48 -3.97
N ARG A 79 -9.85 -8.52 -4.71
CA ARG A 79 -8.83 -9.47 -4.25
C ARG A 79 -7.66 -9.56 -5.24
N THR A 80 -6.45 -9.27 -4.77
CA THR A 80 -5.22 -9.48 -5.54
C THR A 80 -5.05 -10.97 -5.88
N ALA A 81 -5.25 -11.32 -7.16
CA ALA A 81 -4.87 -12.62 -7.71
C ALA A 81 -3.41 -12.56 -8.18
N VAL A 82 -2.67 -13.64 -7.94
CA VAL A 82 -1.32 -13.83 -8.50
C VAL A 82 -1.41 -14.93 -9.55
N ALA A 83 -1.02 -14.62 -10.78
CA ALA A 83 -0.97 -15.58 -11.88
C ALA A 83 0.42 -15.56 -12.50
N SER A 84 1.00 -16.74 -12.73
CA SER A 84 2.38 -16.86 -13.18
C SER A 84 2.50 -17.53 -14.54
N PHE A 85 3.51 -17.12 -15.32
CA PHE A 85 3.90 -17.79 -16.55
C PHE A 85 5.40 -17.63 -16.80
N ALA A 86 5.99 -18.52 -17.59
CA ALA A 86 7.43 -18.54 -17.86
C ALA A 86 7.73 -18.12 -19.30
N VAL A 87 8.72 -17.26 -19.47
CA VAL A 87 9.23 -16.79 -20.76
C VAL A 87 10.75 -16.92 -20.73
N GLY A 88 11.28 -17.95 -21.40
CA GLY A 88 12.71 -18.25 -21.35
C GLY A 88 13.18 -18.56 -19.93
N ASP A 89 14.15 -17.79 -19.43
CA ASP A 89 14.69 -17.90 -18.07
C ASP A 89 13.98 -16.98 -17.04
N VAL A 90 12.96 -16.23 -17.47
CA VAL A 90 12.19 -15.31 -16.61
C VAL A 90 10.83 -15.91 -16.28
N THR A 91 10.50 -15.98 -15.00
CA THR A 91 9.13 -16.26 -14.53
C THR A 91 8.45 -14.95 -14.18
N ILE A 92 7.34 -14.65 -14.84
CA ILE A 92 6.54 -13.45 -14.59
C ILE A 92 5.42 -13.83 -13.64
N ASN A 93 5.28 -13.07 -12.55
CA ASN A 93 4.14 -13.12 -11.65
C ASN A 93 3.31 -11.86 -11.89
N LEU A 94 2.14 -12.01 -12.51
CA LEU A 94 1.17 -10.92 -12.63
C LEU A 94 0.46 -10.77 -11.29
N ILE A 95 0.57 -9.58 -10.70
CA ILE A 95 -0.10 -9.22 -9.46
C ILE A 95 -1.22 -8.24 -9.84
N ASP A 96 -2.47 -8.67 -9.69
CA ASP A 96 -3.59 -7.80 -10.03
C ASP A 96 -3.70 -6.65 -9.02
N THR A 97 -3.72 -5.42 -9.54
CA THR A 97 -3.74 -4.20 -8.72
C THR A 97 -5.12 -3.53 -8.81
N PRO A 98 -5.60 -2.88 -7.73
CA PRO A 98 -6.86 -2.16 -7.76
C PRO A 98 -6.83 -1.03 -8.78
N GLY A 99 -7.86 -0.95 -9.63
CA GLY A 99 -7.96 0.04 -10.70
C GLY A 99 -8.84 1.24 -10.35
N HIS A 100 -9.01 1.62 -9.09
CA HIS A 100 -9.89 2.74 -8.69
C HIS A 100 -9.17 3.69 -7.71
N PRO A 101 -9.28 5.02 -7.88
CA PRO A 101 -8.50 6.02 -7.11
C PRO A 101 -8.83 6.05 -5.62
N ASP A 102 -10.02 5.61 -5.20
CA ASP A 102 -10.39 5.55 -3.77
C ASP A 102 -9.64 4.46 -2.97
N PHE A 103 -8.80 3.65 -3.64
CA PHE A 103 -8.06 2.55 -3.04
C PHE A 103 -6.59 2.90 -2.74
N ILE A 104 -6.22 4.16 -2.50
CA ILE A 104 -4.82 4.59 -2.33
C ILE A 104 -4.03 3.68 -1.35
N ALA A 105 -4.61 3.33 -0.20
CA ALA A 105 -3.94 2.47 0.77
C ALA A 105 -3.73 1.02 0.27
N GLU A 106 -4.64 0.49 -0.54
CA GLU A 106 -4.55 -0.87 -1.09
C GLU A 106 -3.74 -0.94 -2.39
N VAL A 107 -3.81 0.11 -3.20
CA VAL A 107 -2.96 0.37 -4.37
C VAL A 107 -1.51 0.46 -3.91
N ASP A 108 -1.18 1.35 -2.96
CA ASP A 108 0.21 1.48 -2.50
C ASP A 108 0.76 0.17 -1.89
N ARG A 109 -0.06 -0.58 -1.13
CA ARG A 109 0.32 -1.91 -0.62
C ARG A 109 0.58 -2.94 -1.71
N SER A 110 -0.32 -3.04 -2.69
CA SER A 110 -0.19 -3.99 -3.80
C SER A 110 0.96 -3.62 -4.74
N LEU A 111 1.22 -2.32 -4.87
CA LEU A 111 2.30 -1.77 -5.68
C LEU A 111 3.68 -2.03 -5.05
N ALA A 112 3.81 -1.98 -3.72
CA ALA A 112 5.09 -2.16 -3.04
C ALA A 112 5.76 -3.53 -3.23
N VAL A 113 5.06 -4.53 -3.75
CA VAL A 113 5.65 -5.85 -4.05
C VAL A 113 6.09 -6.02 -5.50
N LEU A 114 5.82 -5.03 -6.34
CA LEU A 114 6.16 -5.07 -7.76
C LEU A 114 7.63 -4.76 -8.00
N ASP A 115 8.21 -5.45 -8.99
CA ASP A 115 9.50 -5.08 -9.58
C ASP A 115 9.31 -4.12 -10.78
N GLY A 116 8.08 -4.03 -11.31
CA GLY A 116 7.70 -3.10 -12.37
C GLY A 116 6.19 -3.10 -12.62
N ALA A 117 5.74 -2.15 -13.45
CA ALA A 117 4.33 -2.00 -13.80
C ALA A 117 4.12 -1.72 -15.29
N ILE A 118 3.03 -2.26 -15.83
CA ILE A 118 2.46 -1.86 -17.11
C ILE A 118 1.36 -0.84 -16.84
N LEU A 119 1.52 0.39 -17.32
CA LEU A 119 0.47 1.40 -17.29
C LEU A 119 -0.24 1.44 -18.64
N VAL A 120 -1.50 0.99 -18.64
CA VAL A 120 -2.33 0.82 -19.84
C VAL A 120 -3.13 2.09 -20.12
N LEU A 121 -3.01 2.58 -21.34
CA LEU A 121 -3.77 3.69 -21.89
C LEU A 121 -4.54 3.21 -23.11
N SER A 122 -5.62 3.89 -23.47
CA SER A 122 -6.32 3.61 -24.72
C SER A 122 -5.86 4.55 -25.82
N ALA A 123 -5.69 4.02 -27.04
CA ALA A 123 -5.45 4.78 -28.25
C ALA A 123 -6.63 5.73 -28.60
N VAL A 124 -7.84 5.44 -28.11
CA VAL A 124 -9.05 6.22 -28.37
C VAL A 124 -9.23 7.31 -27.30
N GLU A 125 -9.20 6.92 -26.02
CA GLU A 125 -9.47 7.85 -24.90
C GLU A 125 -8.22 8.64 -24.48
N GLY A 126 -7.02 8.11 -24.67
CA GLY A 126 -5.75 8.75 -24.31
C GLY A 126 -5.46 8.83 -22.81
N VAL A 127 -4.71 9.87 -22.40
CA VAL A 127 -4.35 10.12 -21.00
C VAL A 127 -5.57 10.67 -20.25
N GLN A 128 -6.05 9.90 -19.27
CA GLN A 128 -7.18 10.27 -18.42
C GLN A 128 -6.71 10.79 -17.05
N ALA A 129 -7.60 11.50 -16.35
CA ALA A 129 -7.45 11.93 -14.95
C ALA A 129 -6.78 10.88 -14.06
N GLN A 130 -7.37 9.70 -14.04
CA GLN A 130 -6.95 8.57 -13.25
C GLN A 130 -5.58 8.01 -13.69
N THR A 131 -5.24 8.12 -14.98
CA THR A 131 -3.92 7.69 -15.48
C THR A 131 -2.81 8.50 -14.81
N ILE A 132 -3.03 9.80 -14.59
CA ILE A 132 -2.08 10.68 -13.92
C ILE A 132 -1.89 10.26 -12.45
N VAL A 133 -2.98 9.93 -11.75
CA VAL A 133 -2.96 9.42 -10.37
C VAL A 133 -2.11 8.16 -10.27
N LEU A 134 -2.38 7.16 -11.12
CA LEU A 134 -1.68 5.88 -11.12
C LEU A 134 -0.20 6.04 -11.48
N TYR A 135 0.09 6.86 -12.50
CA TYR A 135 1.47 7.19 -12.89
C TYR A 135 2.26 7.79 -11.71
N ARG A 136 1.67 8.75 -10.99
CA ARG A 136 2.33 9.40 -9.84
C ARG A 136 2.51 8.46 -8.66
N ALA A 137 1.55 7.58 -8.38
CA ALA A 137 1.69 6.55 -7.36
C ALA A 137 2.90 5.65 -7.68
N LEU A 138 3.00 5.17 -8.93
CA LEU A 138 4.14 4.37 -9.38
C LEU A 138 5.47 5.12 -9.26
N ARG A 139 5.50 6.41 -9.65
CA ARG A 139 6.70 7.27 -9.53
C ARG A 139 7.11 7.50 -8.08
N ARG A 140 6.16 7.78 -7.19
CA ARG A 140 6.40 7.99 -5.75
C ARG A 140 6.99 6.73 -5.11
N LEU A 141 6.54 5.56 -5.54
CA LEU A 141 7.01 4.27 -5.06
C LEU A 141 8.31 3.79 -5.75
N GLY A 142 8.84 4.56 -6.70
CA GLY A 142 10.04 4.19 -7.44
C GLY A 142 9.86 2.96 -8.34
N ILE A 143 8.62 2.62 -8.72
CA ILE A 143 8.33 1.43 -9.52
C ILE A 143 8.59 1.73 -11.01
N PRO A 144 9.42 0.93 -11.69
CA PRO A 144 9.65 1.04 -13.14
C PRO A 144 8.34 0.90 -13.94
N ILE A 145 8.16 1.74 -14.96
CA ILE A 145 6.91 1.81 -15.73
C ILE A 145 7.19 1.52 -17.21
N VAL A 146 6.40 0.63 -17.80
CA VAL A 146 6.24 0.46 -19.25
C VAL A 146 4.84 0.93 -19.63
N PHE A 147 4.75 1.87 -20.56
CA PHE A 147 3.47 2.29 -21.11
C PHE A 147 2.99 1.29 -22.16
N PHE A 148 1.69 0.98 -22.13
CA PHE A 148 1.04 0.20 -23.17
C PHE A 148 -0.18 0.95 -23.73
N ILE A 149 -0.09 1.41 -24.97
CA ILE A 149 -1.23 2.01 -25.68
C ILE A 149 -2.06 0.89 -26.31
N ASN A 150 -3.15 0.54 -25.65
CA ASN A 150 -4.11 -0.48 -26.04
C ASN A 150 -5.17 0.04 -27.02
N LYS A 151 -5.97 -0.87 -27.58
CA LYS A 151 -7.12 -0.58 -28.46
C LYS A 151 -6.75 0.08 -29.80
N ILE A 152 -5.57 -0.21 -30.35
CA ILE A 152 -5.17 0.32 -31.67
C ILE A 152 -6.11 -0.12 -32.82
N ASP A 153 -6.93 -1.13 -32.58
CA ASP A 153 -7.90 -1.70 -33.53
C ASP A 153 -9.23 -0.94 -33.60
N ARG A 154 -9.53 -0.07 -32.62
CA ARG A 154 -10.85 0.57 -32.51
C ARG A 154 -10.91 1.87 -33.31
N SER A 155 -12.01 2.08 -34.02
CA SER A 155 -12.29 3.33 -34.72
C SER A 155 -12.05 4.55 -33.81
N GLY A 156 -11.27 5.51 -34.30
CA GLY A 156 -10.84 6.69 -33.54
C GLY A 156 -9.53 6.50 -32.76
N ALA A 157 -8.87 5.35 -32.87
CA ALA A 157 -7.54 5.13 -32.33
C ALA A 157 -6.53 6.05 -33.01
N ASP A 158 -5.81 6.83 -32.20
CA ASP A 158 -4.75 7.73 -32.63
C ASP A 158 -3.57 7.62 -31.66
N PRO A 159 -2.66 6.65 -31.89
CA PRO A 159 -1.53 6.40 -31.00
C PRO A 159 -0.59 7.60 -30.88
N ASP A 160 -0.35 8.35 -31.97
CA ASP A 160 0.58 9.48 -31.99
C ASP A 160 0.09 10.66 -31.13
N ARG A 161 -1.23 10.91 -31.16
CA ARG A 161 -1.86 11.87 -30.24
C ARG A 161 -1.70 11.45 -28.79
N VAL A 162 -1.82 10.15 -28.50
CA VAL A 162 -1.66 9.62 -27.14
C VAL A 162 -0.21 9.70 -26.68
N ILE A 163 0.77 9.36 -27.51
CA ILE A 163 2.20 9.55 -27.22
C ILE A 163 2.47 11.01 -26.86
N SER A 164 2.00 11.94 -27.70
CA SER A 164 2.15 13.38 -27.46
C SER A 164 1.49 13.82 -26.13
N ALA A 165 0.36 13.22 -25.77
CA ALA A 165 -0.30 13.48 -24.49
C ALA A 165 0.48 12.90 -23.30
N ILE A 166 1.08 11.71 -23.43
CA ILE A 166 1.97 11.12 -22.42
C ILE A 166 3.17 12.03 -22.19
N THR A 167 3.83 12.48 -23.26
CA THR A 167 5.00 13.39 -23.20
C THR A 167 4.68 14.68 -22.45
N ARG A 168 3.52 15.29 -22.73
CA ARG A 168 3.12 16.56 -22.10
C ARG A 168 2.59 16.41 -20.68
N ARG A 169 1.76 15.39 -20.41
CA ARG A 169 0.99 15.29 -19.15
C ARG A 169 1.59 14.34 -18.12
N LEU A 170 2.41 13.39 -18.54
CA LEU A 170 2.98 12.36 -17.66
C LEU A 170 4.50 12.48 -17.56
N THR A 171 5.21 12.36 -18.68
CA THR A 171 6.68 12.41 -18.69
C THR A 171 7.26 12.66 -20.08
N PRO A 172 8.20 13.61 -20.23
CA PRO A 172 8.89 13.82 -21.49
C PRO A 172 9.84 12.68 -21.86
N THR A 173 10.17 11.79 -20.91
CA THR A 173 11.14 10.69 -21.10
C THR A 173 10.49 9.36 -21.52
N ALA A 174 9.25 9.42 -22.03
CA ALA A 174 8.59 8.26 -22.62
C ALA A 174 9.16 7.98 -24.02
N ILE A 175 9.65 6.76 -24.25
CA ILE A 175 10.31 6.36 -25.50
C ILE A 175 9.47 5.30 -26.22
N ALA A 176 8.91 5.64 -27.38
CA ALA A 176 8.24 4.69 -28.26
C ALA A 176 9.27 3.75 -28.91
N LEU A 177 9.03 2.44 -28.84
CA LEU A 177 9.93 1.42 -29.44
C LEU A 177 9.39 0.82 -30.74
N GLU A 178 8.27 1.37 -31.23
CA GLU A 178 7.53 0.87 -32.38
C GLU A 178 6.58 1.93 -32.93
N SER A 179 5.98 1.63 -34.07
CA SER A 179 4.93 2.39 -34.73
C SER A 179 3.73 1.49 -35.03
N VAL A 180 2.60 2.09 -35.42
CA VAL A 180 1.38 1.34 -35.76
C VAL A 180 0.99 1.61 -37.21
N ARG A 181 0.65 0.54 -37.94
CA ARG A 181 0.01 0.62 -39.27
C ARG A 181 -1.45 0.26 -39.15
N ASP A 182 -2.29 0.94 -39.95
CA ASP A 182 -3.73 0.70 -40.05
C ASP A 182 -4.49 0.89 -38.71
N ALA A 183 -4.01 1.81 -37.87
CA ALA A 183 -4.65 2.19 -36.62
C ALA A 183 -6.12 2.58 -36.86
N GLY A 184 -6.98 2.18 -35.95
CA GLY A 184 -8.43 2.40 -36.05
C GLY A 184 -9.20 1.31 -36.78
N SER A 185 -8.53 0.22 -37.18
CA SER A 185 -9.12 -0.90 -37.89
C SER A 185 -8.73 -2.25 -37.28
N ALA A 186 -9.54 -3.29 -37.52
CA ALA A 186 -9.21 -4.66 -37.10
C ALA A 186 -7.91 -5.21 -37.73
N ALA A 187 -7.39 -4.56 -38.79
CA ALA A 187 -6.13 -4.90 -39.44
C ALA A 187 -4.92 -4.20 -38.80
N ALA A 188 -5.11 -3.43 -37.72
CA ALA A 188 -4.04 -2.72 -37.06
C ALA A 188 -2.90 -3.65 -36.64
N THR A 189 -1.68 -3.31 -37.05
CA THR A 189 -0.47 -4.08 -36.74
C THR A 189 0.62 -3.18 -36.19
N VAL A 190 1.40 -3.73 -35.26
CA VAL A 190 2.53 -3.06 -34.64
C VAL A 190 3.80 -3.34 -35.44
N ILE A 191 4.58 -2.30 -35.72
CA ILE A 191 5.84 -2.37 -36.47
C ILE A 191 6.98 -1.89 -35.55
N PRO A 192 7.82 -2.80 -35.03
CA PRO A 192 8.97 -2.44 -34.22
C PRO A 192 9.95 -1.55 -34.99
N TYR A 193 10.60 -0.62 -34.29
CA TYR A 193 11.76 0.05 -34.87
C TYR A 193 12.92 -0.94 -34.98
N ASP A 194 13.54 -0.97 -36.16
CA ASP A 194 14.69 -1.82 -36.43
C ASP A 194 15.95 -1.13 -35.90
N LEU A 195 16.42 -1.56 -34.73
CA LEU A 195 17.62 -0.99 -34.11
C LEU A 195 18.92 -1.46 -34.77
N THR A 196 18.85 -2.25 -35.85
CA THR A 196 19.99 -2.52 -36.74
C THR A 196 20.15 -1.45 -37.82
N ASP A 197 19.13 -0.62 -38.04
CA ASP A 197 19.22 0.58 -38.87
C ASP A 197 19.90 1.72 -38.07
N ASP A 198 20.95 2.30 -38.66
CA ASP A 198 21.76 3.34 -38.02
C ASP A 198 20.90 4.56 -37.61
N ALA A 199 19.92 4.95 -38.43
CA ALA A 199 19.07 6.10 -38.13
C ALA A 199 18.16 5.87 -36.90
N ALA A 200 17.57 4.68 -36.79
CA ALA A 200 16.74 4.31 -35.64
C ALA A 200 17.58 4.13 -34.36
N ALA A 201 18.76 3.50 -34.49
CA ALA A 201 19.70 3.35 -33.40
C ALA A 201 20.24 4.70 -32.90
N GLU A 202 20.56 5.63 -33.81
CA GLU A 202 20.98 6.99 -33.48
C GLU A 202 19.86 7.77 -32.77
N ALA A 203 18.64 7.73 -33.30
CA ALA A 203 17.49 8.40 -32.68
C ALA A 203 17.23 7.93 -31.24
N LEU A 204 17.35 6.62 -30.97
CA LEU A 204 17.26 6.08 -29.62
C LEU A 204 18.47 6.50 -28.77
N THR A 205 19.68 6.47 -29.32
CA THR A 205 20.91 6.89 -28.61
C THR A 205 20.80 8.32 -28.11
N VAL A 206 20.31 9.25 -28.95
CA VAL A 206 20.10 10.65 -28.59
C VAL A 206 19.14 10.78 -27.40
N GLN A 207 18.00 10.10 -27.44
CA GLN A 207 17.01 10.14 -26.34
C GLN A 207 17.56 9.58 -25.03
N LEU A 208 18.42 8.56 -25.08
CA LEU A 208 19.07 8.00 -23.88
C LEU A 208 20.20 8.90 -23.38
N ALA A 209 20.96 9.55 -24.26
CA ALA A 209 22.04 10.46 -23.92
C ALA A 209 21.54 11.70 -23.17
N ASP A 210 20.34 12.19 -23.49
CA ASP A 210 19.68 13.27 -22.73
C ASP A 210 19.41 12.92 -21.26
N GLN A 211 19.45 11.63 -20.89
CA GLN A 211 19.16 11.14 -19.54
C GLN A 211 20.38 10.60 -18.79
N ASP A 212 21.48 10.31 -19.49
CA ASP A 212 22.68 9.69 -18.90
C ASP A 212 23.96 10.20 -19.56
N GLU A 213 24.73 10.98 -18.80
CA GLU A 213 26.00 11.58 -19.23
C GLU A 213 27.02 10.51 -19.66
N ALA A 214 26.99 9.31 -19.08
CA ALA A 214 27.90 8.24 -19.47
C ALA A 214 27.58 7.71 -20.87
N VAL A 215 26.29 7.71 -21.24
CA VAL A 215 25.81 7.36 -22.59
C VAL A 215 26.22 8.44 -23.58
N LEU A 216 26.03 9.71 -23.23
CA LEU A 216 26.46 10.85 -24.04
C LEU A 216 27.97 10.81 -24.30
N GLN A 217 28.78 10.62 -23.25
CA GLN A 217 30.23 10.54 -23.37
C GLN A 217 30.66 9.35 -24.23
N ALA A 218 30.07 8.17 -24.04
CA ALA A 218 30.36 6.99 -24.85
C ALA A 218 30.01 7.21 -26.34
N TRP A 219 28.91 7.90 -26.63
CA TRP A 219 28.49 8.24 -27.99
C TRP A 219 29.46 9.23 -28.66
N ILE A 220 29.87 10.28 -27.94
CA ILE A 220 30.85 11.27 -28.41
C ILE A 220 32.22 10.62 -28.67
N ASP A 221 32.71 9.81 -27.73
CA ASP A 221 34.05 9.21 -27.80
C ASP A 221 34.17 8.14 -28.88
N GLN A 222 33.11 7.35 -29.10
CA GLN A 222 33.09 6.30 -30.13
C GLN A 222 32.80 6.83 -31.53
N GLY A 223 32.15 8.01 -31.64
CA GLY A 223 31.74 8.58 -32.92
C GLY A 223 30.81 7.68 -33.74
N ALA A 224 30.17 6.70 -33.09
CA ALA A 224 29.31 5.68 -33.69
C ALA A 224 28.12 5.37 -32.77
N THR A 225 27.03 4.87 -33.35
CA THR A 225 25.84 4.48 -32.61
C THR A 225 26.13 3.30 -31.67
N ILE A 226 25.44 3.27 -30.54
CA ILE A 226 25.55 2.15 -29.60
C ILE A 226 24.93 0.93 -30.27
N SER A 227 25.62 -0.22 -30.23
CA SER A 227 25.07 -1.49 -30.72
C SER A 227 23.68 -1.79 -30.12
N GLU A 228 22.82 -2.50 -30.86
CA GLU A 228 21.47 -2.88 -30.37
C GLU A 228 21.50 -3.49 -28.96
N THR A 229 22.45 -4.41 -28.69
CA THR A 229 22.60 -5.03 -27.36
C THR A 229 22.96 -4.00 -26.29
N GLY A 230 23.81 -3.03 -26.62
CA GLY A 230 24.15 -1.91 -25.75
C GLY A 230 22.94 -1.01 -25.48
N LEU A 231 22.14 -0.69 -26.51
CA LEU A 231 20.93 0.12 -26.39
C LEU A 231 19.91 -0.52 -25.45
N TRP A 232 19.60 -1.81 -25.63
CA TRP A 232 18.69 -2.53 -24.74
C TRP A 232 19.21 -2.60 -23.30
N LYS A 233 20.52 -2.76 -23.11
CA LYS A 233 21.14 -2.76 -21.78
C LYS A 233 21.00 -1.40 -21.08
N THR A 234 21.32 -0.32 -21.79
CA THR A 234 21.20 1.05 -21.31
C THR A 234 19.75 1.41 -21.01
N LEU A 235 18.84 1.16 -21.97
CA LEU A 235 17.41 1.35 -21.81
C LEU A 235 16.89 0.60 -20.58
N GLY A 236 17.32 -0.65 -20.36
CA GLY A 236 16.94 -1.42 -19.17
C GLY A 236 17.46 -0.82 -17.87
N GLY A 237 18.69 -0.30 -17.86
CA GLY A 237 19.25 0.41 -16.71
C GLY A 237 18.44 1.65 -16.35
N LEU A 238 18.18 2.51 -17.34
CA LEU A 238 17.43 3.75 -17.16
C LEU A 238 15.95 3.49 -16.83
N ALA A 239 15.33 2.47 -17.44
CA ALA A 239 13.96 2.08 -17.16
C ALA A 239 13.79 1.57 -15.72
N ARG A 240 14.70 0.71 -15.24
CA ARG A 240 14.69 0.23 -13.84
C ARG A 240 14.98 1.34 -12.83
N GLY A 241 15.77 2.35 -13.21
CA GLY A 241 15.96 3.57 -12.42
C GLY A 241 14.79 4.54 -12.49
N GLY A 242 13.78 4.28 -13.33
CA GLY A 242 12.66 5.17 -13.59
C GLY A 242 13.04 6.46 -14.34
N LEU A 243 14.23 6.57 -14.92
CA LEU A 243 14.64 7.77 -15.66
C LEU A 243 13.95 7.83 -17.03
N VAL A 244 13.72 6.68 -17.65
CA VAL A 244 13.07 6.51 -18.95
C VAL A 244 11.89 5.57 -18.83
N GLN A 245 10.82 5.77 -19.61
CA GLN A 245 9.67 4.87 -19.66
C GLN A 245 9.50 4.31 -21.08
N PRO A 246 9.80 3.02 -21.31
CA PRO A 246 9.51 2.38 -22.59
C PRO A 246 8.01 2.40 -22.90
N LEU A 247 7.67 2.64 -24.16
CA LEU A 247 6.30 2.71 -24.64
C LEU A 247 6.09 1.71 -25.79
N ILE A 248 5.12 0.83 -25.57
CA ILE A 248 4.65 -0.22 -26.47
C ILE A 248 3.18 0.06 -26.80
N MET A 249 2.70 -0.45 -27.92
CA MET A 249 1.37 -0.26 -28.47
C MET A 249 0.80 -1.61 -28.88
N GLY A 250 -0.52 -1.72 -28.94
CA GLY A 250 -1.13 -2.98 -29.30
C GLY A 250 -2.63 -3.03 -29.09
N SER A 251 -3.17 -4.22 -29.27
CA SER A 251 -4.56 -4.54 -28.96
C SER A 251 -4.60 -5.84 -28.18
N ALA A 252 -5.05 -5.75 -26.93
CA ALA A 252 -5.25 -6.91 -26.08
C ALA A 252 -6.30 -7.88 -26.66
N ILE A 253 -7.29 -7.37 -27.41
CA ILE A 253 -8.37 -8.19 -27.98
C ILE A 253 -7.89 -8.96 -29.21
N THR A 254 -7.14 -8.33 -30.10
CA THR A 254 -6.62 -9.01 -31.30
C THR A 254 -5.31 -9.77 -31.05
N GLY A 255 -4.64 -9.49 -29.93
CA GLY A 255 -3.31 -10.01 -29.60
C GLY A 255 -2.15 -9.24 -30.24
N ALA A 256 -2.43 -8.24 -31.09
CA ALA A 256 -1.40 -7.42 -31.71
C ALA A 256 -0.54 -6.72 -30.65
N GLY A 257 0.78 -6.85 -30.74
CA GLY A 257 1.73 -6.20 -29.81
C GLY A 257 1.91 -6.90 -28.45
N VAL A 258 1.09 -7.90 -28.09
CA VAL A 258 1.17 -8.56 -26.77
C VAL A 258 2.48 -9.33 -26.59
N ASP A 259 2.91 -10.10 -27.58
CA ASP A 259 4.20 -10.80 -27.54
C ASP A 259 5.39 -9.82 -27.46
N ARG A 260 5.25 -8.65 -28.08
CA ARG A 260 6.27 -7.60 -28.04
C ARG A 260 6.32 -6.99 -26.65
N LEU A 261 5.18 -6.71 -26.03
CA LEU A 261 5.10 -6.28 -24.64
C LEU A 261 5.78 -7.29 -23.71
N ILE A 262 5.48 -8.59 -23.84
CA ILE A 262 6.12 -9.65 -23.05
C ILE A 262 7.65 -9.63 -23.21
N ARG A 263 8.14 -9.55 -24.46
CA ARG A 263 9.59 -9.47 -24.72
C ARG A 263 10.22 -8.21 -24.10
N THR A 264 9.56 -7.06 -24.23
CA THR A 264 10.06 -5.79 -23.68
C THR A 264 10.14 -5.84 -22.15
N VAL A 265 9.07 -6.27 -21.47
CA VAL A 265 9.08 -6.33 -20.00
C VAL A 265 10.06 -7.37 -19.47
N THR A 266 10.25 -8.51 -20.17
CA THR A 266 11.23 -9.54 -19.76
C THR A 266 12.67 -9.15 -20.06
N ALA A 267 12.92 -8.30 -21.05
CA ALA A 267 14.25 -7.78 -21.33
C ALA A 267 14.64 -6.64 -20.37
N LEU A 268 13.71 -5.73 -20.07
CA LEU A 268 14.01 -4.46 -19.42
C LEU A 268 13.80 -4.47 -17.90
N LEU A 269 12.72 -5.10 -17.42
CA LEU A 269 12.29 -4.93 -16.03
C LEU A 269 12.80 -5.95 -15.00
N PRO A 270 13.28 -7.17 -15.33
CA PRO A 270 13.70 -8.09 -14.29
C PRO A 270 14.78 -7.46 -13.41
N PRO A 271 14.65 -7.58 -12.08
CA PRO A 271 15.69 -7.12 -11.18
C PRO A 271 16.99 -7.92 -11.43
N PRO A 272 18.15 -7.37 -11.04
CA PRO A 272 19.39 -8.14 -10.97
C PRO A 272 19.19 -9.43 -10.17
N TRP A 273 20.01 -10.46 -10.41
CA TRP A 273 19.95 -11.67 -9.59
C TRP A 273 20.12 -11.30 -8.12
N ALA A 274 19.07 -11.57 -7.34
CA ALA A 274 19.09 -11.31 -5.92
C ALA A 274 20.11 -12.23 -5.24
N ASP A 275 20.86 -11.65 -4.31
CA ASP A 275 21.87 -12.36 -3.54
C ASP A 275 21.18 -13.31 -2.55
N ARG A 276 21.37 -14.61 -2.77
CA ARG A 276 20.72 -15.68 -2.01
C ARG A 276 21.38 -15.90 -0.65
N ASP A 277 22.59 -15.39 -0.47
CA ASP A 277 23.41 -15.57 0.74
C ASP A 277 23.21 -14.43 1.76
N ARG A 278 22.43 -13.41 1.39
CA ARG A 278 22.05 -12.33 2.31
C ARG A 278 21.02 -12.81 3.34
N PRO A 279 20.95 -12.15 4.53
CA PRO A 279 19.88 -12.37 5.48
C PRO A 279 18.51 -12.21 4.84
N LEU A 280 17.54 -13.02 5.28
CA LEU A 280 16.18 -12.99 4.74
C LEU A 280 15.59 -11.58 4.88
N ARG A 281 15.16 -11.01 3.76
CA ARG A 281 14.27 -9.85 3.72
C ARG A 281 13.08 -10.19 2.86
N ALA A 282 11.91 -10.23 3.49
CA ALA A 282 10.66 -10.47 2.80
C ALA A 282 9.57 -9.51 3.30
N GLN A 283 8.49 -9.35 2.54
CA GLN A 283 7.40 -8.45 2.89
C GLN A 283 6.05 -9.14 2.72
N VAL A 284 5.20 -9.03 3.74
CA VAL A 284 3.82 -9.52 3.71
C VAL A 284 2.94 -8.51 2.96
N PHE A 285 2.24 -8.95 1.92
CA PHE A 285 1.39 -8.07 1.12
C PHE A 285 -0.06 -8.53 1.01
N LYS A 286 -0.35 -9.75 1.42
CA LYS A 286 -1.72 -10.28 1.52
C LYS A 286 -1.79 -11.33 2.62
N ILE A 287 -2.92 -11.40 3.32
CA ILE A 287 -3.20 -12.41 4.33
C ILE A 287 -4.57 -13.02 4.01
N GLU A 288 -4.64 -14.35 3.98
CA GLU A 288 -5.89 -15.10 3.78
C GLU A 288 -6.09 -16.13 4.90
N ARG A 289 -7.32 -16.64 5.02
CA ARG A 289 -7.61 -17.83 5.82
C ARG A 289 -7.65 -19.06 4.92
N SER A 290 -6.99 -20.12 5.35
CA SER A 290 -7.18 -21.44 4.74
C SER A 290 -8.57 -21.97 5.10
N GLY A 291 -9.06 -22.96 4.34
CA GLY A 291 -10.33 -23.64 4.66
C GLY A 291 -10.33 -24.36 6.02
N ALA A 292 -9.17 -24.57 6.64
CA ALA A 292 -9.03 -25.11 8.00
C ALA A 292 -9.03 -24.02 9.09
N GLY A 293 -9.13 -22.74 8.70
CA GLY A 293 -9.15 -21.58 9.59
C GLY A 293 -7.78 -21.00 9.92
N ASP A 294 -6.69 -21.60 9.41
CA ASP A 294 -5.31 -21.15 9.65
C ASP A 294 -4.96 -19.91 8.81
N ARG A 295 -4.14 -19.02 9.38
CA ARG A 295 -3.60 -17.85 8.68
C ARG A 295 -2.58 -18.26 7.62
N VAL A 296 -2.73 -17.73 6.42
CA VAL A 296 -1.80 -17.88 5.31
C VAL A 296 -1.27 -16.51 4.89
N CYS A 297 0.03 -16.29 5.04
CA CYS A 297 0.69 -15.04 4.68
C CYS A 297 1.26 -15.14 3.27
N PHE A 298 0.83 -14.25 2.37
CA PHE A 298 1.44 -14.09 1.06
C PHE A 298 2.61 -13.12 1.18
N VAL A 299 3.77 -13.58 0.73
CA VAL A 299 5.05 -12.94 1.00
C VAL A 299 5.87 -12.81 -0.27
N ARG A 300 6.46 -11.63 -0.47
CA ARG A 300 7.46 -11.36 -1.50
C ARG A 300 8.85 -11.48 -0.88
N ILE A 301 9.69 -12.40 -1.35
CA ILE A 301 11.08 -12.55 -0.88
C ILE A 301 11.98 -11.63 -1.73
N ARG A 302 12.59 -10.62 -1.10
CA ARG A 302 13.49 -9.67 -1.75
C ARG A 302 14.94 -10.11 -1.70
N GLU A 303 15.39 -10.62 -0.56
CA GLU A 303 16.75 -11.11 -0.35
C GLU A 303 16.75 -12.41 0.48
N GLY A 304 17.79 -13.22 0.30
CA GLY A 304 17.98 -14.45 1.06
C GLY A 304 17.10 -15.62 0.63
N THR A 305 17.02 -16.61 1.52
CA THR A 305 16.28 -17.87 1.32
C THR A 305 15.49 -18.16 2.59
N VAL A 306 14.34 -18.80 2.44
CA VAL A 306 13.50 -19.27 3.55
C VAL A 306 13.16 -20.74 3.38
N SER A 307 13.23 -21.51 4.46
CA SER A 307 12.99 -22.94 4.48
C SER A 307 11.90 -23.33 5.47
N VAL A 308 11.25 -24.47 5.25
CA VAL A 308 10.32 -25.04 6.21
C VAL A 308 11.07 -25.32 7.51
N ARG A 309 10.44 -24.98 8.65
CA ARG A 309 11.01 -24.99 10.01
C ARG A 309 11.92 -23.81 10.36
N ASP A 310 12.12 -22.84 9.47
CA ASP A 310 12.83 -21.63 9.86
C ASP A 310 12.02 -20.82 10.89
N GLN A 311 12.75 -20.22 11.82
CA GLN A 311 12.20 -19.26 12.78
C GLN A 311 12.22 -17.87 12.16
N ILE A 312 11.08 -17.19 12.15
CA ILE A 312 10.93 -15.88 11.50
C ILE A 312 10.61 -14.80 12.54
N PHE A 313 11.12 -13.61 12.27
CA PHE A 313 10.85 -12.40 13.02
C PHE A 313 10.07 -11.41 12.17
N ALA A 314 9.12 -10.71 12.79
CA ALA A 314 8.35 -9.61 12.20
C ALA A 314 8.33 -8.45 13.19
N ALA A 315 8.55 -7.22 12.69
CA ALA A 315 8.58 -6.00 13.51
C ALA A 315 9.48 -6.12 14.77
N GLY A 316 10.63 -6.81 14.66
CA GLY A 316 11.56 -7.02 15.78
C GLY A 316 11.14 -8.06 16.82
N THR A 317 10.02 -8.75 16.62
CA THR A 317 9.50 -9.78 17.53
C THR A 317 9.40 -11.15 16.83
N GLU A 318 9.37 -12.22 17.62
CA GLU A 318 9.22 -13.58 17.10
C GLU A 318 7.84 -13.76 16.45
N ALA A 319 7.81 -14.01 15.14
CA ALA A 319 6.57 -14.21 14.37
C ALA A 319 6.15 -15.67 14.30
N GLY A 320 7.03 -16.60 14.68
CA GLY A 320 6.78 -18.03 14.70
C GLY A 320 7.61 -18.83 13.70
N LYS A 321 7.32 -20.13 13.64
CA LYS A 321 8.08 -21.11 12.87
C LYS A 321 7.31 -21.54 11.63
N ILE A 322 7.96 -21.55 10.47
CA ILE A 322 7.32 -21.92 9.21
C ILE A 322 6.96 -23.40 9.21
N THR A 323 5.68 -23.70 8.96
CA THR A 323 5.18 -25.09 8.91
C THR A 323 5.03 -25.61 7.49
N ALA A 324 4.74 -24.74 6.53
CA ALA A 324 4.65 -25.07 5.11
C ALA A 324 4.94 -23.84 4.25
N ILE A 325 5.48 -24.08 3.05
CA ILE A 325 5.76 -23.08 2.03
C ILE A 325 5.11 -23.55 0.73
N GLU A 326 4.31 -22.69 0.10
CA GLU A 326 3.87 -22.87 -1.28
C GLU A 326 4.48 -21.77 -2.15
N VAL A 327 5.17 -22.13 -3.21
CA VAL A 327 5.80 -21.18 -4.15
C VAL A 327 4.86 -20.94 -5.32
N CYS A 328 4.69 -19.68 -5.70
CA CYS A 328 3.93 -19.31 -6.89
C CYS A 328 4.71 -19.72 -8.14
N GLU A 329 4.17 -20.68 -8.89
CA GLU A 329 4.71 -21.19 -10.15
C GLU A 329 3.62 -21.12 -11.24
N PRO A 330 3.95 -21.31 -12.53
CA PRO A 330 2.93 -21.27 -13.59
C PRO A 330 1.75 -22.24 -13.42
N ALA A 331 1.95 -23.34 -12.68
CA ALA A 331 0.89 -24.30 -12.36
C ALA A 331 0.00 -23.86 -11.17
N GLY A 332 0.29 -22.71 -10.55
CA GLY A 332 -0.31 -22.23 -9.31
C GLY A 332 0.67 -22.31 -8.13
N PHE A 333 0.13 -22.25 -6.92
CA PHE A 333 0.93 -22.42 -5.70
C PHE A 333 1.27 -23.89 -5.49
N VAL A 334 2.57 -24.20 -5.46
CA VAL A 334 3.07 -25.58 -5.34
C VAL A 334 3.86 -25.72 -4.03
N PRO A 335 3.61 -26.76 -3.22
CA PRO A 335 4.40 -27.02 -2.02
C PRO A 335 5.90 -27.21 -2.32
N ARG A 336 6.75 -26.56 -1.52
CA ARG A 336 8.23 -26.64 -1.59
C ARG A 336 8.82 -26.64 -0.19
N ASP A 337 10.03 -27.18 -0.06
CA ASP A 337 10.77 -27.19 1.21
C ASP A 337 11.49 -25.86 1.49
N HIS A 338 11.74 -25.07 0.45
CA HIS A 338 12.38 -23.76 0.53
C HIS A 338 11.94 -22.85 -0.60
N ALA A 339 12.18 -21.55 -0.43
CA ALA A 339 11.97 -20.51 -1.42
C ALA A 339 13.08 -19.46 -1.35
N VAL A 340 13.42 -18.89 -2.49
CA VAL A 340 14.54 -17.97 -2.68
C VAL A 340 14.08 -16.57 -3.07
N ALA A 341 14.98 -15.60 -2.90
CA ALA A 341 14.80 -14.24 -3.38
C ALA A 341 14.32 -14.19 -4.84
N GLY A 342 13.35 -13.32 -5.11
CA GLY A 342 12.66 -13.29 -6.39
C GLY A 342 11.30 -14.01 -6.37
N GLN A 343 11.04 -14.92 -5.45
CA GLN A 343 9.77 -15.63 -5.40
C GLN A 343 8.67 -14.91 -4.63
N VAL A 344 7.43 -15.22 -5.00
CA VAL A 344 6.20 -14.95 -4.23
C VAL A 344 5.73 -16.27 -3.65
N VAL A 345 5.45 -16.28 -2.34
CA VAL A 345 5.17 -17.51 -1.59
C VAL A 345 3.98 -17.34 -0.66
N ARG A 346 3.35 -18.45 -0.31
CA ARG A 346 2.45 -18.57 0.84
C ARG A 346 3.20 -19.25 1.97
N LEU A 347 3.22 -18.58 3.12
CA LEU A 347 3.82 -19.08 4.35
C LEU A 347 2.73 -19.44 5.35
N HIS A 348 2.88 -20.62 5.95
CA HIS A 348 2.03 -21.12 7.03
C HIS A 348 2.81 -21.13 8.36
N GLY A 349 2.11 -20.94 9.48
CA GLY A 349 2.70 -20.94 10.82
C GLY A 349 3.34 -19.61 11.24
N VAL A 350 3.20 -18.56 10.41
CA VAL A 350 3.75 -17.21 10.67
C VAL A 350 2.63 -16.27 11.12
N ARG A 351 2.80 -15.64 12.29
CA ARG A 351 1.95 -14.58 12.82
C ARG A 351 2.57 -13.23 12.49
N ALA A 352 2.17 -12.68 11.36
CA ALA A 352 2.55 -11.34 10.91
C ALA A 352 1.32 -10.55 10.47
N ARG A 353 1.47 -9.22 10.39
CA ARG A 353 0.46 -8.29 9.90
C ARG A 353 0.73 -7.90 8.46
N LEU A 354 -0.29 -7.34 7.81
CA LEU A 354 -0.18 -6.82 6.47
C LEU A 354 0.85 -5.67 6.44
N GLY A 355 1.80 -5.72 5.50
CA GLY A 355 2.88 -4.75 5.37
C GLY A 355 4.13 -5.05 6.22
N ASP A 356 4.08 -6.02 7.14
CA ASP A 356 5.26 -6.37 7.95
C ASP A 356 6.42 -6.87 7.07
N HIS A 357 7.62 -6.44 7.44
CA HIS A 357 8.85 -7.03 6.94
C HIS A 357 9.21 -8.25 7.79
N LEU A 358 9.51 -9.35 7.10
CA LEU A 358 9.96 -10.61 7.70
C LEU A 358 11.46 -10.76 7.52
N GLY A 359 12.12 -11.30 8.55
CA GLY A 359 13.53 -11.65 8.47
C GLY A 359 13.94 -12.79 9.40
N SER A 360 15.21 -13.19 9.27
CA SER A 360 15.78 -14.34 9.98
C SER A 360 16.34 -14.02 11.37
N GLU A 361 16.50 -12.73 11.71
CA GLU A 361 17.10 -12.30 12.99
C GLU A 361 16.29 -11.17 13.66
N PRO A 362 16.32 -11.06 15.01
CA PRO A 362 15.76 -9.91 15.71
C PRO A 362 16.45 -8.61 15.24
N GLY A 363 15.68 -7.67 14.69
CA GLY A 363 16.22 -6.39 14.21
C GLY A 363 16.76 -6.41 12.77
N SER A 364 16.75 -7.55 12.07
CA SER A 364 16.93 -7.56 10.60
C SER A 364 15.80 -6.80 9.88
N THR A 365 14.69 -6.57 10.59
CA THR A 365 13.53 -5.76 10.23
C THR A 365 13.70 -4.30 10.70
N THR A 366 14.87 -3.69 10.48
CA THR A 366 15.09 -2.29 10.87
C THR A 366 14.20 -1.34 10.05
N ALA A 367 13.56 -0.42 10.76
CA ALA A 367 12.49 0.49 10.35
C ALA A 367 12.94 1.60 9.37
N GLY A 368 13.42 1.22 8.19
CA GLY A 368 13.60 2.12 7.06
C GLY A 368 12.84 1.57 5.86
N GLU A 369 11.90 2.35 5.32
CA GLU A 369 11.07 2.05 4.13
C GLU A 369 9.84 1.16 4.34
N GLY A 370 9.31 1.10 5.57
CA GLY A 370 7.89 0.78 5.70
C GLY A 370 7.09 1.85 4.95
N LEU A 371 6.13 1.46 4.10
CA LEU A 371 5.12 2.39 3.62
C LEU A 371 4.45 3.03 4.84
N HIS A 372 4.83 4.26 5.18
CA HIS A 372 4.19 5.02 6.24
C HIS A 372 2.82 5.44 5.71
N PHE A 373 1.83 4.58 5.90
CA PHE A 373 0.45 4.92 5.60
C PHE A 373 0.03 6.07 6.52
N PRO A 374 -0.48 7.19 5.98
CA PRO A 374 -1.08 8.21 6.83
C PRO A 374 -2.26 7.56 7.58
N PRO A 375 -2.44 7.77 8.88
CA PRO A 375 -3.52 7.14 9.61
C PRO A 375 -4.88 7.52 9.00
N PRO A 376 -5.87 6.60 8.97
CA PRO A 376 -7.22 6.91 8.50
C PRO A 376 -7.81 8.09 9.29
N ALA A 377 -8.42 9.04 8.59
CA ALA A 377 -8.98 10.26 9.19
C ALA A 377 -10.48 10.14 9.55
N LEU A 378 -11.14 9.07 9.09
CA LEU A 378 -12.56 8.85 9.28
C LEU A 378 -12.78 7.65 10.20
N GLU A 379 -13.90 7.68 10.89
CA GLU A 379 -14.38 6.60 11.72
C GLU A 379 -15.89 6.42 11.53
N THR A 380 -16.34 5.19 11.44
CA THR A 380 -17.75 4.85 11.19
C THR A 380 -18.21 3.83 12.22
N THR A 381 -19.50 3.86 12.54
CA THR A 381 -20.09 2.83 13.41
C THR A 381 -20.58 1.68 12.54
N ILE A 382 -20.23 0.45 12.92
CA ILE A 382 -20.62 -0.78 12.24
C ILE A 382 -21.42 -1.67 13.20
N ALA A 383 -22.53 -2.21 12.70
CA ALA A 383 -23.39 -3.13 13.42
C ALA A 383 -23.88 -4.25 12.49
N ALA A 384 -24.05 -5.45 13.04
CA ALA A 384 -24.62 -6.57 12.30
C ALA A 384 -26.10 -6.26 12.01
N ARG A 385 -26.57 -6.64 10.81
CA ARG A 385 -27.98 -6.50 10.46
C ARG A 385 -28.85 -7.41 11.32
N ASP A 386 -28.37 -8.62 11.62
CA ASP A 386 -28.97 -9.52 12.62
C ASP A 386 -28.27 -9.31 13.99
N PRO A 387 -28.98 -8.82 15.02
CA PRO A 387 -28.43 -8.67 16.37
C PRO A 387 -27.83 -9.96 16.96
N ARG A 388 -28.28 -11.14 16.51
CA ARG A 388 -27.73 -12.44 16.96
C ARG A 388 -26.30 -12.66 16.49
N GLN A 389 -25.90 -12.04 15.38
CA GLN A 389 -24.56 -12.12 14.82
C GLN A 389 -23.61 -11.06 15.41
N GLN A 390 -24.05 -10.20 16.33
CA GLN A 390 -23.21 -9.10 16.84
C GLN A 390 -21.92 -9.59 17.53
N VAL A 391 -21.99 -10.70 18.26
CA VAL A 391 -20.81 -11.32 18.88
C VAL A 391 -19.85 -11.87 17.82
N ALA A 392 -20.39 -12.51 16.78
CA ALA A 392 -19.60 -13.02 15.66
C ALA A 392 -18.97 -11.87 14.85
N LEU A 393 -19.67 -10.74 14.68
CA LEU A 393 -19.14 -9.53 14.06
C LEU A 393 -17.95 -8.97 14.85
N HIS A 394 -18.07 -8.89 16.17
CA HIS A 394 -16.96 -8.42 17.01
C HIS A 394 -15.72 -9.30 16.86
N GLN A 395 -15.90 -10.63 16.82
CA GLN A 395 -14.80 -11.58 16.60
C GLN A 395 -14.19 -11.40 15.20
N ALA A 396 -15.00 -11.36 14.15
CA ALA A 396 -14.55 -11.18 12.77
C ALA A 396 -13.78 -9.87 12.58
N LEU A 397 -14.31 -8.76 13.11
CA LEU A 397 -13.63 -7.47 13.06
C LEU A 397 -12.32 -7.47 13.86
N THR A 398 -12.29 -8.12 15.02
CA THR A 398 -11.07 -8.23 15.84
C THR A 398 -9.98 -8.99 15.10
N GLU A 399 -10.36 -10.04 14.37
CA GLU A 399 -9.46 -10.78 13.49
C GLU A 399 -8.97 -9.90 12.33
N ILE A 400 -9.88 -9.18 11.65
CA ILE A 400 -9.52 -8.27 10.55
C ILE A 400 -8.55 -7.18 11.04
N ALA A 401 -8.81 -6.58 12.19
CA ALA A 401 -7.96 -5.56 12.82
C ALA A 401 -6.60 -6.11 13.28
N ASP A 402 -6.52 -7.40 13.62
CA ASP A 402 -5.23 -8.03 13.92
C ASP A 402 -4.36 -8.19 12.66
N TYR A 403 -4.98 -8.33 11.49
CA TYR A 403 -4.26 -8.53 10.23
C TYR A 403 -3.94 -7.20 9.54
N ASP A 404 -4.89 -6.28 9.47
CA ASP A 404 -4.73 -4.96 8.84
C ASP A 404 -4.59 -3.87 9.92
N PRO A 405 -3.37 -3.31 10.13
CA PRO A 405 -3.14 -2.28 11.14
C PRO A 405 -3.90 -0.97 10.88
N LEU A 406 -4.47 -0.79 9.69
CA LEU A 406 -5.25 0.39 9.34
C LEU A 406 -6.71 0.31 9.79
N ILE A 407 -7.18 -0.86 10.23
CA ILE A 407 -8.52 -1.04 10.78
C ILE A 407 -8.41 -1.08 12.31
N ARG A 408 -8.68 0.04 12.98
CA ARG A 408 -8.71 0.10 14.45
C ARG A 408 -10.14 -0.01 14.96
N LEU A 409 -10.35 -0.89 15.93
CA LEU A 409 -11.62 -1.06 16.61
C LEU A 409 -11.69 -0.22 17.87
N ARG A 410 -12.84 0.42 18.08
CA ARG A 410 -13.20 1.09 19.32
C ARG A 410 -14.64 0.74 19.71
N PRO A 411 -14.97 0.67 21.01
CA PRO A 411 -16.35 0.53 21.44
C PRO A 411 -17.17 1.78 21.03
N ALA A 412 -18.41 1.57 20.58
CA ALA A 412 -19.34 2.67 20.32
C ALA A 412 -20.06 3.13 21.61
N ALA A 413 -20.80 4.24 21.51
CA ALA A 413 -21.63 4.73 22.61
C ALA A 413 -22.85 3.84 22.87
N ASP A 414 -23.40 3.23 21.81
CA ASP A 414 -24.51 2.30 21.90
C ASP A 414 -24.01 0.90 22.31
N PRO A 415 -24.65 0.23 23.30
CA PRO A 415 -24.21 -1.07 23.78
C PRO A 415 -24.19 -2.13 22.67
N GLY A 416 -23.01 -2.67 22.38
CA GLY A 416 -22.81 -3.73 21.39
C GLY A 416 -22.29 -3.23 20.04
N ASP A 417 -22.46 -1.96 19.71
CA ASP A 417 -21.96 -1.38 18.46
C ASP A 417 -20.43 -1.14 18.51
N LEU A 418 -19.80 -1.16 17.33
CA LEU A 418 -18.36 -0.96 17.19
C LEU A 418 -18.07 0.21 16.27
N ARG A 419 -16.98 0.91 16.54
CA ARG A 419 -16.43 1.96 15.67
C ARG A 419 -15.18 1.43 14.99
N ILE A 420 -15.07 1.64 13.68
CA ILE A 420 -13.89 1.29 12.89
C ILE A 420 -13.33 2.52 12.19
N THR A 421 -12.01 2.59 12.06
CA THR A 421 -11.33 3.62 11.28
C THR A 421 -11.26 3.25 9.79
N ILE A 422 -11.50 4.21 8.91
CA ILE A 422 -11.52 4.04 7.45
C ILE A 422 -10.89 5.25 6.73
N TYR A 423 -10.48 5.06 5.47
CA TYR A 423 -9.99 6.14 4.60
C TYR A 423 -11.08 6.84 3.81
N GLY A 424 -12.20 6.15 3.54
CA GLY A 424 -13.27 6.68 2.69
C GLY A 424 -14.46 5.76 2.60
N GLU A 425 -15.55 6.26 2.03
CA GLU A 425 -16.85 5.57 1.98
C GLU A 425 -16.84 4.29 1.13
N VAL A 426 -15.99 4.18 0.10
CA VAL A 426 -15.86 2.94 -0.70
C VAL A 426 -15.34 1.78 0.14
N GLN A 427 -14.51 2.05 1.15
CA GLN A 427 -13.98 1.02 2.05
C GLN A 427 -15.08 0.36 2.88
N HIS A 428 -16.20 1.07 3.16
CA HIS A 428 -17.38 0.44 3.78
C HIS A 428 -17.83 -0.77 2.98
N GLN A 429 -17.87 -0.63 1.66
CA GLN A 429 -18.37 -1.66 0.76
C GLN A 429 -17.47 -2.90 0.84
N VAL A 430 -16.16 -2.72 0.73
CA VAL A 430 -15.20 -3.83 0.79
C VAL A 430 -15.24 -4.54 2.14
N ILE A 431 -15.32 -3.80 3.24
CA ILE A 431 -15.42 -4.41 4.57
C ILE A 431 -16.73 -5.18 4.71
N ALA A 432 -17.87 -4.62 4.26
CA ALA A 432 -19.14 -5.33 4.24
C ALA A 432 -19.08 -6.61 3.41
N ASP A 433 -18.50 -6.54 2.21
CA ASP A 433 -18.45 -7.66 1.29
C ASP A 433 -17.48 -8.74 1.81
N THR A 434 -16.37 -8.35 2.44
CA THR A 434 -15.44 -9.28 3.10
C THR A 434 -16.13 -10.00 4.26
N LEU A 435 -16.88 -9.28 5.10
CA LEU A 435 -17.65 -9.87 6.19
C LEU A 435 -18.76 -10.80 5.68
N ALA A 436 -19.43 -10.44 4.59
CA ALA A 436 -20.45 -11.29 3.99
C ALA A 436 -19.85 -12.56 3.36
N LEU A 437 -18.74 -12.44 2.62
CA LEU A 437 -18.12 -13.57 1.91
C LEU A 437 -17.38 -14.52 2.85
N ASP A 438 -16.57 -14.00 3.76
CA ASP A 438 -15.65 -14.82 4.57
C ASP A 438 -16.26 -15.22 5.92
N HIS A 439 -17.24 -14.46 6.41
CA HIS A 439 -17.84 -14.68 7.72
C HIS A 439 -19.37 -14.89 7.69
N ASP A 440 -20.03 -14.76 6.54
CA ASP A 440 -21.50 -14.85 6.40
C ASP A 440 -22.25 -13.84 7.29
N ILE A 441 -21.70 -12.62 7.40
CA ILE A 441 -22.26 -11.54 8.22
C ILE A 441 -22.62 -10.33 7.36
N ASP A 442 -23.91 -10.03 7.30
CA ASP A 442 -24.41 -8.78 6.74
C ASP A 442 -24.31 -7.65 7.76
N VAL A 443 -23.74 -6.52 7.34
CA VAL A 443 -23.51 -5.35 8.20
C VAL A 443 -24.22 -4.09 7.71
N THR A 444 -24.38 -3.15 8.62
CA THR A 444 -24.82 -1.77 8.34
C THR A 444 -23.83 -0.78 8.92
N PHE A 445 -23.50 0.24 8.13
CA PHE A 445 -22.68 1.36 8.57
C PHE A 445 -23.56 2.55 8.94
N ARG A 446 -23.21 3.25 10.02
CA ARG A 446 -23.92 4.40 10.54
C ARG A 446 -22.93 5.50 10.88
N SER A 447 -23.30 6.75 10.57
CA SER A 447 -22.62 7.96 11.04
C SER A 447 -21.09 7.93 10.88
N THR A 448 -20.58 8.27 9.69
CA THR A 448 -19.16 8.56 9.51
C THR A 448 -18.80 9.89 10.19
N LYS A 449 -17.84 9.87 11.11
CA LYS A 449 -17.30 11.03 11.82
C LYS A 449 -15.82 11.13 11.54
N ILE A 450 -15.30 12.35 11.62
CA ILE A 450 -13.87 12.60 11.53
C ILE A 450 -13.25 12.30 12.89
N ILE A 451 -12.07 11.69 12.90
CA ILE A 451 -11.31 11.48 14.13
C ILE A 451 -10.82 12.84 14.62
N CYS A 452 -11.36 13.29 15.75
CA CYS A 452 -10.89 14.48 16.44
C CYS A 452 -9.98 14.11 17.61
N VAL A 453 -9.27 15.10 18.13
CA VAL A 453 -8.54 15.01 19.39
C VAL A 453 -9.03 16.09 20.34
N GLU A 454 -8.81 15.92 21.62
CA GLU A 454 -9.08 16.92 22.65
C GLU A 454 -7.77 17.52 23.15
N ARG A 455 -7.76 18.84 23.36
CA ARG A 455 -6.64 19.54 24.00
C ARG A 455 -7.11 20.27 25.26
N PRO A 456 -6.35 20.25 26.37
CA PRO A 456 -6.65 21.06 27.53
C PRO A 456 -6.68 22.55 27.17
N VAL A 457 -7.66 23.30 27.68
CA VAL A 457 -7.75 24.76 27.45
C VAL A 457 -6.99 25.53 28.53
N GLY A 458 -6.97 25.02 29.76
CA GLY A 458 -6.29 25.65 30.90
C GLY A 458 -5.68 24.64 31.86
N PRO A 459 -5.17 25.09 33.00
CA PRO A 459 -4.63 24.21 34.02
C PRO A 459 -5.76 23.53 34.82
N GLY A 460 -5.56 22.25 35.15
CA GLY A 460 -6.45 21.50 36.04
C GLY A 460 -5.63 20.70 37.05
N ALA A 461 -6.12 20.56 38.27
CA ALA A 461 -5.43 19.77 39.29
C ALA A 461 -6.41 18.95 40.10
N ALA A 462 -6.01 17.72 40.43
CA ALA A 462 -6.77 16.81 41.25
C ALA A 462 -5.84 16.01 42.16
N VAL A 463 -6.39 15.54 43.27
CA VAL A 463 -5.71 14.66 44.22
C VAL A 463 -6.70 13.65 44.78
N ARG A 464 -6.21 12.45 45.02
CA ARG A 464 -6.89 11.41 45.79
C ARG A 464 -5.93 10.94 46.87
N ARG A 465 -6.34 11.07 48.13
CA ARG A 465 -5.54 10.69 49.29
C ARG A 465 -6.11 9.45 49.96
N ILE A 466 -5.22 8.64 50.51
CA ILE A 466 -5.60 7.51 51.34
C ILE A 466 -6.45 8.02 52.52
N GLY A 467 -7.63 7.42 52.69
CA GLY A 467 -8.61 7.84 53.71
C GLY A 467 -9.70 8.78 53.21
N ASP A 468 -9.65 9.24 51.95
CA ASP A 468 -10.77 9.96 51.35
C ASP A 468 -12.01 9.02 51.26
N PRO A 469 -13.25 9.50 51.52
CA PRO A 469 -14.45 8.65 51.61
C PRO A 469 -14.78 7.81 50.36
N GLU A 470 -14.27 8.22 49.19
CA GLU A 470 -14.51 7.58 47.89
C GLU A 470 -13.23 6.99 47.28
N HIS A 471 -12.14 6.92 48.07
CA HIS A 471 -10.83 6.43 47.62
C HIS A 471 -10.42 5.18 48.38
N PHE A 472 -10.61 4.02 47.76
CA PHE A 472 -10.40 2.72 48.40
C PHE A 472 -9.01 2.12 48.14
N PHE A 473 -8.15 2.81 47.40
CA PHE A 473 -6.83 2.30 47.00
C PHE A 473 -5.73 2.74 47.97
N GLY A 474 -4.73 1.87 48.17
CA GLY A 474 -3.62 2.09 49.10
C GLY A 474 -2.56 3.09 48.65
N SER A 475 -2.86 3.96 47.68
CA SER A 475 -1.95 4.98 47.13
C SER A 475 -2.60 6.36 47.10
N THR A 476 -1.89 7.37 47.56
CA THR A 476 -2.21 8.78 47.32
C THR A 476 -1.54 9.22 46.03
N LEU A 477 -2.27 9.88 45.13
CA LEU A 477 -1.69 10.56 43.97
C LEU A 477 -2.36 11.90 43.73
N GLY A 478 -1.55 12.89 43.35
CA GLY A 478 -2.00 14.18 42.86
C GLY A 478 -1.37 14.48 41.51
N ALA A 479 -2.17 15.00 40.58
CA ALA A 479 -1.70 15.43 39.27
C ALA A 479 -2.19 16.83 38.96
N LYS A 480 -1.28 17.64 38.39
CA LYS A 480 -1.57 18.89 37.72
C LYS A 480 -1.40 18.71 36.22
N ILE A 481 -2.37 19.19 35.47
CA ILE A 481 -2.45 19.09 34.02
C ILE A 481 -2.42 20.49 33.44
N GLU A 482 -1.63 20.68 32.39
CA GLU A 482 -1.52 21.95 31.67
C GLU A 482 -1.50 21.70 30.15
N PRO A 483 -2.00 22.65 29.33
CA PRO A 483 -1.86 22.57 27.89
C PRO A 483 -0.39 22.54 27.48
N ASN A 484 -0.05 21.73 26.49
CA ASN A 484 1.28 21.70 25.90
C ASN A 484 1.27 22.30 24.49
N THR A 485 2.45 22.51 23.90
CA THR A 485 2.55 22.95 22.50
C THR A 485 1.93 21.91 21.57
N PRO A 486 1.11 22.32 20.57
CA PRO A 486 0.55 21.40 19.58
C PRO A 486 1.61 20.48 18.96
N GLY A 487 1.35 19.17 18.94
CA GLY A 487 2.27 18.15 18.43
C GLY A 487 3.30 17.63 19.44
N ALA A 488 3.36 18.15 20.67
CA ALA A 488 4.29 17.68 21.69
C ALA A 488 3.87 16.36 22.36
N GLY A 489 2.61 15.92 22.19
CA GLY A 489 2.12 14.68 22.78
C GLY A 489 1.95 14.76 24.29
N VAL A 490 2.23 13.66 24.99
CA VAL A 490 2.06 13.55 26.45
C VAL A 490 3.40 13.73 27.14
N ASP A 491 3.55 14.80 27.91
CA ASP A 491 4.75 15.10 28.70
C ASP A 491 4.49 14.79 30.19
N LEU A 492 5.07 13.71 30.70
CA LEU A 492 4.94 13.29 32.11
C LEU A 492 6.13 13.76 32.95
N VAL A 493 5.86 14.54 33.98
CA VAL A 493 6.84 15.07 34.94
C VAL A 493 6.54 14.54 36.34
N ILE A 494 7.54 13.98 37.02
CA ILE A 494 7.43 13.51 38.40
C ILE A 494 8.00 14.59 39.33
N ALA A 495 7.13 15.34 40.01
CA ALA A 495 7.49 16.46 40.88
C ALA A 495 7.15 16.15 42.35
N VAL A 496 7.54 14.96 42.82
CA VAL A 496 7.33 14.50 44.20
C VAL A 496 8.66 14.11 44.86
N PRO A 497 8.76 14.19 46.20
CA PRO A 497 9.95 13.73 46.92
C PRO A 497 10.21 12.23 46.69
N ARG A 498 11.49 11.85 46.56
CA ARG A 498 11.89 10.44 46.33
C ARG A 498 11.31 9.47 47.36
N LEU A 499 11.19 9.89 48.62
CA LEU A 499 10.70 9.04 49.72
C LEU A 499 9.23 8.65 49.57
N SER A 500 8.44 9.43 48.83
CA SER A 500 7.01 9.22 48.67
C SER A 500 6.65 8.42 47.41
N ILE A 501 7.68 7.97 46.67
CA ILE A 501 7.57 7.08 45.53
C ILE A 501 7.75 5.63 46.02
N PRO A 502 6.87 4.68 45.65
CA PRO A 502 6.98 3.28 46.04
C PRO A 502 8.08 2.54 45.24
N LEU A 503 9.34 2.90 45.49
CA LEU A 503 10.50 2.34 44.77
C LEU A 503 10.70 0.84 44.99
N HIS A 504 10.13 0.25 46.03
CA HIS A 504 10.13 -1.20 46.22
C HIS A 504 9.25 -1.94 45.20
N VAL A 505 8.27 -1.25 44.59
CA VAL A 505 7.42 -1.78 43.51
C VAL A 505 8.06 -1.52 42.15
N TYR A 506 8.58 -0.30 41.93
CA TYR A 506 9.02 0.16 40.61
C TYR A 506 10.54 0.19 40.41
N SER A 507 11.31 -0.24 41.41
CA SER A 507 12.79 -0.25 41.49
C SER A 507 13.46 1.14 41.44
N THR A 508 13.10 2.00 40.48
CA THR A 508 13.70 3.30 40.23
C THR A 508 12.64 4.38 39.96
N ILE A 509 13.05 5.65 40.01
CA ILE A 509 12.17 6.78 39.64
C ILE A 509 11.80 6.69 38.16
N ASP A 510 12.75 6.31 37.31
CA ASP A 510 12.50 6.11 35.87
C ASP A 510 11.55 4.92 35.63
N GLY A 511 11.66 3.84 36.40
CA GLY A 511 10.72 2.72 36.37
C GLY A 511 9.30 3.14 36.78
N PHE A 512 9.18 4.02 37.78
CA PHE A 512 7.89 4.59 38.16
C PHE A 512 7.32 5.49 37.05
N ARG A 513 8.16 6.36 36.46
CA ARG A 513 7.76 7.21 35.34
C ARG A 513 7.29 6.39 34.14
N ALA A 514 8.04 5.34 33.77
CA ALA A 514 7.69 4.44 32.67
C ALA A 514 6.34 3.74 32.93
N ALA A 515 6.15 3.19 34.14
CA ALA A 515 4.90 2.56 34.51
C ALA A 515 3.71 3.52 34.47
N LEU A 516 3.86 4.75 34.98
CA LEU A 516 2.81 5.76 34.89
C LEU A 516 2.51 6.15 33.44
N SER A 517 3.53 6.30 32.58
CA SER A 517 3.34 6.54 31.14
C SER A 517 2.49 5.45 30.49
N ASP A 518 2.73 4.17 30.83
CA ASP A 518 1.92 3.06 30.32
C ASP A 518 0.47 3.12 30.84
N TYR A 519 0.28 3.52 32.10
CA TYR A 519 -1.04 3.63 32.72
C TYR A 519 -1.87 4.80 32.19
N LEU A 520 -1.25 5.80 31.56
CA LEU A 520 -1.94 6.98 31.02
C LEU A 520 -2.73 6.69 29.73
N HIS A 521 -2.53 5.54 29.09
CA HIS A 521 -3.25 5.19 27.87
C HIS A 521 -4.77 5.23 28.05
N ASP A 522 -5.30 4.62 29.12
CA ASP A 522 -6.74 4.55 29.38
C ASP A 522 -7.39 5.90 29.74
N PRO A 523 -6.88 6.68 30.71
CA PRO A 523 -7.50 7.95 31.07
C PRO A 523 -7.37 9.04 29.99
N LEU A 524 -6.44 8.88 29.03
CA LEU A 524 -6.30 9.78 27.89
C LEU A 524 -7.05 9.30 26.64
N ALA A 525 -7.55 8.06 26.63
CA ALA A 525 -8.24 7.49 25.47
C ALA A 525 -9.54 8.23 25.13
N ALA A 526 -10.23 8.76 26.14
CA ALA A 526 -11.47 9.52 25.98
C ALA A 526 -11.55 10.66 27.02
N GLY A 527 -11.50 11.90 26.53
CA GLY A 527 -11.72 13.11 27.30
C GLY A 527 -13.21 13.43 27.50
N PRO A 528 -13.52 14.61 28.07
CA PRO A 528 -14.89 15.09 28.27
C PRO A 528 -15.80 15.05 27.04
N HIS A 529 -15.25 15.17 25.82
CA HIS A 529 -16.01 15.09 24.57
C HIS A 529 -15.90 13.72 23.87
N GLY A 530 -15.28 12.73 24.52
CA GLY A 530 -15.15 11.36 24.04
C GLY A 530 -14.02 11.12 23.04
N TRP A 531 -13.11 12.07 22.86
CA TRP A 531 -11.93 11.95 21.99
C TRP A 531 -10.64 11.83 22.78
N GLN A 532 -9.60 11.31 22.13
CA GLN A 532 -8.30 11.15 22.77
C GLN A 532 -7.74 12.52 23.17
N VAL A 533 -7.27 12.64 24.41
CA VAL A 533 -6.63 13.86 24.91
C VAL A 533 -5.15 13.85 24.57
N VAL A 534 -4.68 14.88 23.88
CA VAL A 534 -3.29 15.02 23.38
C VAL A 534 -2.71 16.39 23.74
N ASP A 535 -1.41 16.55 23.49
CA ASP A 535 -0.68 17.81 23.70
C ASP A 535 -0.89 18.36 25.12
N ILE A 536 -0.51 17.53 26.09
CA ILE A 536 -0.80 17.70 27.51
C ILE A 536 0.47 17.48 28.32
N ARG A 537 0.72 18.37 29.29
CA ARG A 537 1.73 18.16 30.33
C ARG A 537 1.05 17.67 31.60
N ILE A 538 1.47 16.53 32.11
CA ILE A 538 0.99 15.93 33.34
C ILE A 538 2.12 15.97 34.36
N THR A 539 1.94 16.72 35.44
CA THR A 539 2.90 16.82 36.54
C THR A 539 2.33 16.10 37.75
N ILE A 540 2.98 15.03 38.21
CA ILE A 540 2.64 14.37 39.47
C ILE A 540 3.12 15.26 40.61
N THR A 541 2.18 15.82 41.36
CA THR A 541 2.43 16.81 42.43
C THR A 541 2.38 16.20 43.82
N GLU A 542 1.72 15.06 43.97
CA GLU A 542 1.60 14.36 45.25
C GLU A 542 1.68 12.85 44.99
N SER A 543 2.36 12.15 45.88
CA SER A 543 2.48 10.70 45.89
C SER A 543 2.69 10.29 47.33
N ASP A 544 1.96 9.29 47.83
CA ASP A 544 2.18 8.70 49.15
C ASP A 544 1.58 7.28 49.20
N TYR A 545 1.99 6.47 50.17
CA TYR A 545 1.51 5.10 50.33
C TYR A 545 1.67 4.57 51.76
N ASN A 546 0.79 3.64 52.14
CA ASN A 546 0.92 2.93 53.42
C ASN A 546 1.78 1.66 53.26
N PRO A 547 2.65 1.31 54.24
CA PRO A 547 3.30 0.01 54.29
C PRO A 547 2.24 -1.13 54.34
N PRO A 548 2.44 -2.25 53.62
CA PRO A 548 3.66 -2.71 52.94
C PRO A 548 3.95 -2.08 51.57
N GLY A 549 3.10 -1.19 51.06
CA GLY A 549 3.21 -0.60 49.72
C GLY A 549 1.94 -0.78 48.88
N PRO A 550 1.70 0.07 47.88
CA PRO A 550 0.56 -0.09 46.98
C PRO A 550 0.86 -1.19 45.94
N THR A 551 -0.16 -1.86 45.43
CA THR A 551 0.02 -2.71 44.25
C THR A 551 0.11 -1.86 42.97
N PRO A 552 0.72 -2.37 41.88
CA PRO A 552 0.69 -1.66 40.59
C PRO A 552 -0.72 -1.32 40.10
N ALA A 553 -1.69 -2.18 40.42
CA ALA A 553 -3.10 -1.95 40.12
C ALA A 553 -3.66 -0.76 40.90
N ASP A 554 -3.35 -0.62 42.20
CA ASP A 554 -3.81 0.51 43.02
C ASP A 554 -3.36 1.85 42.44
N VAL A 555 -2.08 1.92 42.04
CA VAL A 555 -1.49 3.11 41.42
C VAL A 555 -2.17 3.42 40.08
N ARG A 556 -2.37 2.40 39.23
CA ARG A 556 -3.04 2.56 37.92
C ARG A 556 -4.45 3.11 38.07
N HIS A 557 -5.27 2.54 38.96
CA HIS A 557 -6.65 3.01 39.17
C HIS A 557 -6.68 4.41 39.76
N THR A 558 -5.84 4.69 40.76
CA THR A 558 -5.75 6.03 41.37
C THR A 558 -5.33 7.08 40.33
N LEU A 559 -4.33 6.77 39.51
CA LEU A 559 -3.88 7.66 38.44
C LEU A 559 -5.01 7.95 37.46
N GLY A 560 -5.74 6.91 37.02
CA GLY A 560 -6.87 7.06 36.10
C GLY A 560 -7.93 8.04 36.62
N ILE A 561 -8.31 7.93 37.89
CA ILE A 561 -9.29 8.83 38.54
C ILE A 561 -8.76 10.26 38.61
N VAL A 562 -7.52 10.42 39.10
CA VAL A 562 -6.90 11.74 39.32
C VAL A 562 -6.69 12.48 37.99
N VAL A 563 -6.19 11.80 36.96
CA VAL A 563 -5.98 12.38 35.64
C VAL A 563 -7.31 12.77 35.00
N SER A 564 -8.30 11.87 35.02
CA SER A 564 -9.64 12.15 34.45
C SER A 564 -10.31 13.35 35.12
N GLU A 565 -10.19 13.48 36.44
CA GLU A 565 -10.70 14.63 37.21
C GLU A 565 -9.93 15.92 36.86
N ALA A 566 -8.60 15.86 36.79
CA ALA A 566 -7.78 17.01 36.43
C ALA A 566 -8.07 17.50 35.00
N ILE A 567 -8.29 16.60 34.04
CA ILE A 567 -8.72 16.94 32.66
C ILE A 567 -10.08 17.64 32.68
N ARG A 568 -11.04 17.11 33.45
CA ARG A 568 -12.38 17.71 33.55
C ARG A 568 -12.33 19.14 34.10
N ARG A 569 -11.44 19.38 35.08
CA ARG A 569 -11.21 20.72 35.66
C ARG A 569 -10.46 21.66 34.72
N ALA A 570 -9.50 21.15 33.96
CA ALA A 570 -8.77 21.90 32.95
C ALA A 570 -9.68 22.39 31.81
N GLY A 571 -10.75 21.64 31.54
CA GLY A 571 -11.59 21.81 30.36
C GLY A 571 -10.85 21.42 29.08
N THR A 572 -11.58 20.91 28.09
CA THR A 572 -11.01 20.50 26.81
C THR A 572 -11.74 21.15 25.64
N VAL A 573 -10.98 21.43 24.57
CA VAL A 573 -11.50 21.83 23.27
C VAL A 573 -11.30 20.68 22.29
N VAL A 574 -12.32 20.43 21.46
CA VAL A 574 -12.23 19.46 20.36
C VAL A 574 -11.47 20.11 19.21
N CYS A 575 -10.34 19.52 18.83
CA CYS A 575 -9.58 19.90 17.66
C CYS A 575 -9.85 18.92 16.51
N LYS A 576 -10.19 19.49 15.35
CA LYS A 576 -10.43 18.77 14.10
C LYS A 576 -9.13 18.62 13.31
N PRO A 577 -8.96 17.53 12.55
CA PRO A 577 -7.79 17.35 11.71
C PRO A 577 -7.83 18.29 10.51
N ILE A 578 -6.69 18.92 10.24
CA ILE A 578 -6.41 19.78 9.11
C ILE A 578 -5.38 19.08 8.23
N ASP A 579 -5.73 18.90 6.97
CA ASP A 579 -4.87 18.32 5.96
C ASP A 579 -4.10 19.42 5.23
N ARG A 580 -2.82 19.20 4.97
CA ARG A 580 -2.09 19.95 3.97
C ARG A 580 -2.34 19.33 2.62
N PHE A 581 -2.78 20.15 1.66
CA PHE A 581 -3.12 19.69 0.33
C PHE A 581 -2.17 20.23 -0.74
N ARG A 582 -2.14 19.49 -1.85
CA ARG A 582 -1.52 19.88 -3.11
C ARG A 582 -2.50 19.57 -4.23
N LEU A 583 -3.04 20.62 -4.84
CA LEU A 583 -3.90 20.55 -6.00
C LEU A 583 -3.11 20.94 -7.23
N GLU A 584 -3.05 20.05 -8.21
CA GLU A 584 -2.58 20.36 -9.54
C GLU A 584 -3.75 20.40 -10.51
N THR A 585 -3.81 21.42 -11.36
CA THR A 585 -4.89 21.60 -12.33
C THR A 585 -4.39 22.39 -13.53
N SER A 586 -5.17 22.46 -14.62
CA SER A 586 -4.85 23.36 -15.73
C SER A 586 -4.95 24.84 -15.30
N THR A 587 -4.12 25.71 -15.87
CA THR A 587 -4.28 27.16 -15.75
C THR A 587 -5.67 27.64 -16.20
N THR A 588 -6.32 26.92 -17.11
CA THR A 588 -7.68 27.22 -17.60
C THR A 588 -8.78 26.92 -16.57
N THR A 589 -8.57 25.93 -15.70
CA THR A 589 -9.53 25.48 -14.69
C THR A 589 -9.21 25.97 -13.28
N LEU A 590 -8.07 26.64 -13.09
CA LEU A 590 -7.59 27.17 -11.81
C LEU A 590 -8.62 28.06 -11.10
N ALA A 591 -9.31 28.94 -11.81
CA ALA A 591 -10.31 29.82 -11.19
C ALA A 591 -11.49 29.04 -10.59
N GLY A 592 -11.97 28.00 -11.29
CA GLY A 592 -13.01 27.10 -10.80
C GLY A 592 -12.54 26.28 -9.59
N ALA A 593 -11.30 25.78 -9.65
CA ALA A 593 -10.66 25.06 -8.55
C ALA A 593 -10.52 25.92 -7.28
N LEU A 594 -10.02 27.15 -7.38
CA LEU A 594 -9.90 28.06 -6.24
C LEU A 594 -11.26 28.43 -5.65
N GLY A 595 -12.27 28.66 -6.49
CA GLY A 595 -13.64 28.90 -6.04
C GLY A 595 -14.23 27.71 -5.26
N LEU A 596 -13.94 26.49 -5.70
CA LEU A 596 -14.34 25.26 -5.01
C LEU A 596 -13.60 25.10 -3.67
N LEU A 597 -12.29 25.29 -3.65
CA LEU A 597 -11.46 25.27 -2.44
C LEU A 597 -11.99 26.24 -1.37
N GLY A 598 -12.36 27.46 -1.76
CA GLY A 598 -12.93 28.46 -0.86
C GLY A 598 -14.27 28.03 -0.24
N ARG A 599 -15.15 27.35 -0.99
CA ARG A 599 -16.43 26.81 -0.47
C ARG A 599 -16.22 25.75 0.61
N HIS A 600 -15.14 24.99 0.48
CA HIS A 600 -14.72 23.95 1.42
C HIS A 600 -13.76 24.47 2.50
N ARG A 601 -13.71 25.79 2.72
CA ARG A 601 -12.90 26.44 3.77
C ARG A 601 -11.41 26.11 3.69
N ALA A 602 -10.92 25.77 2.50
CA ALA A 602 -9.49 25.61 2.28
C ALA A 602 -8.82 27.00 2.32
N VAL A 603 -7.60 27.03 2.82
CA VAL A 603 -6.73 28.20 2.84
C VAL A 603 -5.57 27.92 1.88
N PRO A 604 -5.70 28.32 0.59
CA PRO A 604 -4.64 28.11 -0.39
C PRO A 604 -3.49 29.09 -0.17
N ASP A 605 -2.27 28.58 -0.32
CA ASP A 605 -1.06 29.36 -0.58
C ASP A 605 -1.11 30.00 -1.98
N THR A 606 -0.14 30.87 -2.28
CA THR A 606 -0.01 31.45 -3.62
C THR A 606 0.21 30.35 -4.68
N PRO A 607 -0.65 30.26 -5.71
CA PRO A 607 -0.49 29.29 -6.79
C PRO A 607 0.83 29.46 -7.55
N ARG A 608 1.49 28.35 -7.87
CA ARG A 608 2.64 28.31 -8.79
C ARG A 608 2.14 27.92 -10.17
N LEU A 609 2.55 28.66 -11.19
CA LEU A 609 2.14 28.44 -12.58
C LEU A 609 3.37 28.00 -13.40
N GLU A 610 3.25 26.88 -14.08
CA GLU A 610 4.27 26.32 -14.97
C GLU A 610 3.60 25.96 -16.31
N ALA A 611 3.78 26.81 -17.32
CA ALA A 611 3.15 26.69 -18.64
C ALA A 611 1.60 26.55 -18.57
N ASP A 612 1.06 25.37 -18.85
CA ASP A 612 -0.37 25.04 -18.82
C ASP A 612 -0.82 24.40 -17.49
N LEU A 613 0.11 24.14 -16.57
CA LEU A 613 -0.13 23.56 -15.25
C LEU A 613 -0.14 24.65 -14.15
N ALA A 614 -1.07 24.53 -13.22
CA ALA A 614 -1.17 25.31 -12.00
C ALA A 614 -1.11 24.39 -10.78
N VAL A 615 -0.22 24.69 -9.84
CA VAL A 615 -0.07 23.98 -8.58
C VAL A 615 -0.47 24.89 -7.43
N VAL A 616 -1.46 24.48 -6.66
CA VAL A 616 -1.97 25.16 -5.46
C VAL A 616 -1.69 24.28 -4.26
N THR A 617 -0.93 24.79 -3.29
CA THR A 617 -0.80 24.14 -1.98
C THR A 617 -1.62 24.90 -0.94
N GLY A 618 -1.86 24.31 0.22
CA GLY A 618 -2.52 25.00 1.32
C GLY A 618 -3.00 24.04 2.39
N THR A 619 -3.91 24.50 3.24
CA THR A 619 -4.54 23.66 4.28
C THR A 619 -6.05 23.59 4.08
N ILE A 620 -6.65 22.46 4.48
CA ILE A 620 -8.10 22.24 4.38
C ILE A 620 -8.58 21.40 5.57
N PRO A 621 -9.79 21.67 6.12
CA PRO A 621 -10.38 20.77 7.09
C PRO A 621 -10.60 19.38 6.49
N SER A 622 -10.13 18.32 7.17
CA SER A 622 -10.25 16.94 6.64
C SER A 622 -11.70 16.53 6.40
N ALA A 623 -12.63 17.14 7.15
CA ALA A 623 -14.07 17.03 6.98
C ALA A 623 -14.58 17.26 5.56
N GLU A 624 -13.92 18.17 4.85
CA GLU A 624 -14.36 18.68 3.57
C GLU A 624 -13.73 17.90 2.40
N LEU A 625 -12.76 17.03 2.67
CA LEU A 625 -11.99 16.31 1.64
C LEU A 625 -12.86 15.47 0.73
N ASP A 626 -13.80 14.69 1.29
CA ASP A 626 -14.67 13.82 0.48
C ASP A 626 -15.64 14.62 -0.38
N HIS A 627 -16.18 15.72 0.15
CA HIS A 627 -17.03 16.62 -0.61
C HIS A 627 -16.23 17.33 -1.72
N LEU A 628 -15.03 17.80 -1.41
CA LEU A 628 -14.13 18.41 -2.36
C LEU A 628 -13.76 17.42 -3.47
N ARG A 629 -13.28 16.21 -3.13
CA ARG A 629 -12.86 15.18 -4.10
C ARG A 629 -13.98 14.84 -5.08
N ARG A 630 -15.22 14.68 -4.59
CA ARG A 630 -16.40 14.44 -5.44
C ARG A 630 -16.69 15.60 -6.39
N ALA A 631 -16.54 16.85 -5.93
CA ALA A 631 -16.80 18.04 -6.74
C ALA A 631 -15.62 18.42 -7.65
N LEU A 632 -14.40 18.03 -7.30
CA LEU A 632 -13.17 18.45 -7.96
C LEU A 632 -13.10 17.98 -9.40
N SER A 633 -13.49 16.72 -9.67
CA SER A 633 -13.50 16.16 -11.02
C SER A 633 -14.34 17.03 -11.96
N SER A 634 -15.54 17.45 -11.55
CA SER A 634 -16.36 18.36 -12.36
C SER A 634 -15.74 19.75 -12.51
N ALA A 635 -15.15 20.30 -11.44
CA ALA A 635 -14.57 21.66 -11.47
C ALA A 635 -13.28 21.76 -12.29
N THR A 636 -12.61 20.63 -12.51
CA THR A 636 -11.32 20.55 -13.21
C THR A 636 -11.41 19.78 -14.53
N HIS A 637 -12.63 19.46 -15.00
CA HIS A 637 -12.87 18.60 -16.17
C HIS A 637 -12.14 17.25 -16.09
N GLY A 638 -12.00 16.73 -14.86
CA GLY A 638 -11.24 15.53 -14.52
C GLY A 638 -9.74 15.76 -14.45
N GLU A 639 -9.20 16.89 -14.85
CA GLU A 639 -7.75 17.09 -14.95
C GLU A 639 -7.08 17.45 -13.62
N GLY A 640 -7.87 17.74 -12.58
CA GLY A 640 -7.38 18.14 -11.28
C GLY A 640 -6.90 16.96 -10.45
N LEU A 641 -5.63 16.94 -10.08
CA LEU A 641 -5.12 16.02 -9.06
C LEU A 641 -5.10 16.70 -7.71
N PHE A 642 -5.74 16.09 -6.71
CA PHE A 642 -5.70 16.55 -5.34
C PHE A 642 -5.08 15.51 -4.42
N GLU A 643 -3.94 15.86 -3.84
CA GLU A 643 -3.27 15.10 -2.79
C GLU A 643 -3.47 15.80 -1.46
N SER A 644 -3.63 15.03 -0.39
CA SER A 644 -3.69 15.57 0.96
C SER A 644 -3.04 14.62 1.96
N GLN A 645 -2.48 15.20 3.01
CA GLN A 645 -1.93 14.48 4.15
C GLN A 645 -2.27 15.24 5.43
N LEU A 646 -2.58 14.50 6.49
CA LEU A 646 -2.78 15.07 7.82
C LEU A 646 -1.56 15.90 8.22
N ASP A 647 -1.77 17.18 8.51
CA ASP A 647 -0.73 18.14 8.86
C ASP A 647 -0.77 18.42 10.37
N HIS A 648 -1.92 18.84 10.88
CA HIS A 648 -2.11 19.12 12.30
C HIS A 648 -3.57 19.02 12.72
N TYR A 649 -3.84 19.20 14.02
CA TYR A 649 -5.20 19.37 14.56
C TYR A 649 -5.41 20.82 14.97
N ALA A 650 -6.55 21.41 14.65
CA ALA A 650 -6.93 22.78 14.99
C ALA A 650 -8.37 22.85 15.57
N PRO A 651 -8.67 23.78 16.48
CA PRO A 651 -10.01 23.95 17.08
C PRO A 651 -11.16 24.12 16.07
#